data_AF-A0A5N9G1P5-F1
#
_entry.id   AF-A0A5N9G1P5-F1
#
_cell.length_a   1.000
_cell.length_b   1.000
_cell.length_c   1.000
_cell.angle_alpha   90.00
_cell.angle_beta   90.00
_cell.angle_gamma   90.00
#
_symmetry.space_group_name_H-M   'P 1'
#
loop_
_entity.id
_entity.type
_entity.pdbx_description
1 polymer ?
#
loop_
_entity_poly.entity_id
_entity_poly.type
_entity_poly.pdbx_seq_one_letter_code
_entity_poly.pdbx_strand_id
1 'polypeptide(L)'
;MNTTSKIVLSCIVLIVFVFASFNSVIQIYADQNVKSDHRVVILGIDSNSVVSKESHMEMVDSLIGIMSTIKQGDDFYLMTMDSPGNYIGPYRAGRSDFAEFPKKVQDIISNSEDNSSLGVAVDQTLGESYGLLDIENAPPGSGIYLIGTNEYPTHEDYVGHRLDPLSDLFYERGWHISTFALSGIPTSNLEVSTNLASATEGHIFRLEDIGGLKLFTDYLLTTDNRGKLISSGEKKLTFSNLLISDIGVLPGTEYVMALFFRESNTGSFRLKNPDGLEASTGDRSSSSVLETPNAVVWIINDPIPGNWTVDVTGINGLVSSWYLASNKYVLNFQMPEVVPTDEAATISAFITEAQSISIMGEDAVMSADVVTPGSTSITYDLKDEGIDGDLKSGDGYYSAKIPAPLSEGTYSVSIHLSWPDVKYNLTRDFTFQAEVFPTIEMDPLYTSNLFVGEEYTVATIYTKIKDYPYAVSPSDITTQIINDLQFGGTLKINPRSPDSEGKAWMYDVIFSPDKPGQTSTIFNVHLTYANRSYSQATENLILKSRMIPQAPAQPYSNVPYQPEPNTPPSSTNTSKTNIPLGIIIPMAILIIILIIIVLYRNSLPKPYGFISDESGNSVLNFDRLPSRKTIGSIFTRHVVTGSETGMDEFIGATFVFGKGSVLITATSAEHTIRINNHPLVGSAYVADGTWIGVTGQLFRFTTERTYSDHSS
;
A
#
# COMPACT_ATOMS: atom_id res chain seq x y z
N MET A 1 -35.52 -35.07 9.52
CA MET A 1 -35.22 -33.65 9.78
C MET A 1 -36.50 -32.92 10.16
N ASN A 2 -36.59 -32.42 11.40
CA ASN A 2 -37.70 -31.58 11.87
C ASN A 2 -37.72 -30.24 11.11
N THR A 3 -38.89 -29.60 10.99
CA THR A 3 -39.12 -28.36 10.22
C THR A 3 -38.13 -27.25 10.59
N THR A 4 -37.73 -27.18 11.86
CA THR A 4 -36.71 -26.26 12.39
C THR A 4 -35.32 -26.51 11.81
N SER A 5 -34.94 -27.78 11.62
CA SER A 5 -33.64 -28.17 11.04
C SER A 5 -33.60 -27.92 9.53
N LYS A 6 -34.74 -27.98 8.83
CA LYS A 6 -34.84 -27.56 7.43
C LYS A 6 -34.66 -26.06 7.26
N ILE A 7 -35.23 -25.25 8.16
CA ILE A 7 -35.10 -23.78 8.13
C ILE A 7 -33.67 -23.35 8.42
N VAL A 8 -33.03 -23.94 9.44
CA VAL A 8 -31.61 -23.66 9.75
C VAL A 8 -30.69 -24.06 8.60
N LEU A 9 -30.92 -25.22 7.97
CA LEU A 9 -30.15 -25.64 6.80
C LEU A 9 -30.38 -24.69 5.61
N SER A 10 -31.62 -24.25 5.36
CA SER A 10 -31.90 -23.25 4.32
C SER A 10 -31.25 -21.89 4.60
N CYS A 11 -31.18 -21.44 5.85
CA CYS A 11 -30.50 -20.20 6.22
C CYS A 11 -28.97 -20.31 6.06
N ILE A 12 -28.37 -21.44 6.44
CA ILE A 12 -26.93 -21.69 6.23
C ILE A 12 -26.62 -21.76 4.74
N VAL A 13 -27.44 -22.44 3.95
CA VAL A 13 -27.28 -22.49 2.48
C VAL A 13 -27.42 -21.10 1.87
N LEU A 14 -28.34 -20.26 2.34
CA LEU A 14 -28.49 -18.88 1.86
C LEU A 14 -27.28 -18.01 2.24
N ILE A 15 -26.75 -18.15 3.46
CA ILE A 15 -25.54 -17.42 3.92
C ILE A 15 -24.30 -17.85 3.12
N VAL A 16 -24.14 -19.16 2.87
CA VAL A 16 -23.07 -19.69 2.02
C VAL A 16 -23.25 -19.24 0.58
N PHE A 17 -24.47 -19.18 0.06
CA PHE A 17 -24.75 -18.69 -1.29
C PHE A 17 -24.43 -17.19 -1.43
N VAL A 18 -24.74 -16.38 -0.41
CA VAL A 18 -24.40 -14.96 -0.36
C VAL A 18 -22.88 -14.76 -0.25
N PHE A 19 -22.18 -15.50 0.63
CA PHE A 19 -20.72 -15.44 0.75
C PHE A 19 -19.99 -15.98 -0.49
N ALA A 20 -20.53 -17.01 -1.15
CA ALA A 20 -20.00 -17.52 -2.42
C ALA A 20 -20.24 -16.53 -3.56
N SER A 21 -21.36 -15.78 -3.56
CA SER A 21 -21.61 -14.72 -4.55
C SER A 21 -20.75 -13.46 -4.37
N PHE A 22 -20.10 -13.30 -3.20
CA PHE A 22 -19.10 -12.23 -2.99
C PHE A 22 -17.66 -12.63 -3.37
N ASN A 23 -17.39 -13.91 -3.63
CA ASN A 23 -16.04 -14.42 -3.97
C ASN A 23 -15.90 -14.97 -5.40
N SER A 24 -16.78 -14.59 -6.32
CA SER A 24 -16.64 -14.97 -7.72
C SER A 24 -17.19 -13.91 -8.66
N VAL A 25 -16.54 -12.75 -8.66
CA VAL A 25 -16.44 -11.95 -9.88
C VAL A 25 -14.99 -12.04 -10.33
N ILE A 26 -14.65 -13.14 -11.00
CA ILE A 26 -13.59 -13.06 -12.00
C ILE A 26 -14.15 -12.11 -13.04
N GLN A 27 -13.66 -10.88 -13.04
CA GLN A 27 -13.91 -9.97 -14.15
C GLN A 27 -13.23 -10.58 -15.37
N ILE A 28 -14.01 -11.31 -16.17
CA ILE A 28 -13.64 -11.62 -17.55
C ILE A 28 -13.84 -10.30 -18.30
N TYR A 29 -12.77 -9.52 -18.41
CA TYR A 29 -12.72 -8.45 -19.39
C TYR A 29 -12.74 -9.10 -20.77
N ALA A 30 -13.70 -8.69 -21.60
CA ALA A 30 -13.60 -8.88 -23.03
C ALA A 30 -12.37 -8.12 -23.51
N ASP A 31 -11.49 -8.83 -24.21
CA ASP A 31 -10.25 -8.37 -24.82
C ASP A 31 -10.47 -7.05 -25.58
N GLN A 32 -10.08 -5.93 -24.99
CA GLN A 32 -10.06 -4.62 -25.63
C GLN A 32 -8.62 -4.11 -25.61
N ASN A 33 -8.04 -3.96 -26.80
CA ASN A 33 -6.80 -3.28 -27.13
C ASN A 33 -5.80 -3.22 -25.97
N VAL A 34 -5.02 -4.29 -25.84
CA VAL A 34 -3.82 -4.33 -25.00
C VAL A 34 -2.95 -3.12 -25.39
N LYS A 35 -3.04 -2.02 -24.63
CA LYS A 35 -1.86 -1.17 -24.43
C LYS A 35 -0.80 -2.13 -23.95
N SER A 36 0.30 -2.26 -24.70
CA SER A 36 1.42 -3.06 -24.22
C SER A 36 1.84 -2.44 -22.88
N ASP A 37 1.65 -3.16 -21.79
CA ASP A 37 2.15 -2.77 -20.47
C ASP A 37 3.68 -2.96 -20.40
N HIS A 38 4.27 -3.48 -21.49
CA HIS A 38 5.70 -3.70 -21.63
C HIS A 38 6.37 -2.44 -22.14
N ARG A 39 7.47 -2.06 -21.50
CA ARG A 39 8.32 -1.00 -22.01
C ARG A 39 8.97 -1.47 -23.30
N VAL A 40 9.13 -0.53 -24.23
CA VAL A 40 9.88 -0.76 -25.47
C VAL A 40 11.29 -0.22 -25.28
N VAL A 41 12.28 -1.08 -25.50
CA VAL A 41 13.69 -0.76 -25.33
C VAL A 41 14.41 -0.92 -26.66
N ILE A 42 14.93 0.18 -27.19
CA ILE A 42 15.72 0.17 -28.42
C ILE A 42 17.21 0.16 -28.04
N LEU A 43 17.97 -0.73 -28.65
CA LEU A 43 19.41 -0.81 -28.53
C LEU A 43 20.04 -0.24 -29.81
N GLY A 44 20.47 1.01 -29.76
CA GLY A 44 21.22 1.68 -30.83
C GLY A 44 22.70 1.37 -30.68
N ILE A 45 23.29 0.59 -31.60
CA ILE A 45 24.71 0.23 -31.54
C ILE A 45 25.48 0.82 -32.71
N ASP A 46 26.53 1.59 -32.40
CA ASP A 46 27.60 1.92 -33.35
C ASP A 46 28.58 0.74 -33.39
N SER A 47 28.26 -0.24 -34.24
CA SER A 47 28.99 -1.51 -34.30
C SER A 47 30.42 -1.35 -34.81
N ASN A 48 30.70 -0.34 -35.65
CA ASN A 48 32.03 -0.01 -36.13
C ASN A 48 32.94 0.52 -34.99
N SER A 49 32.39 1.35 -34.10
CA SER A 49 33.12 1.79 -32.89
C SER A 49 33.33 0.64 -31.89
N VAL A 50 32.37 -0.28 -31.78
CA VAL A 50 32.49 -1.44 -30.89
C VAL A 50 33.53 -2.44 -31.38
N VAL A 51 33.58 -2.77 -32.68
CA VAL A 51 34.53 -3.76 -33.22
C VAL A 51 35.99 -3.27 -33.21
N SER A 52 36.20 -1.95 -33.12
CA SER A 52 37.55 -1.33 -33.13
C SER A 52 38.49 -1.78 -32.02
N LYS A 53 37.97 -2.33 -30.91
CA LYS A 53 38.77 -2.90 -29.82
C LYS A 53 38.11 -4.16 -29.26
N GLU A 54 38.93 -5.18 -29.01
CA GLU A 54 38.49 -6.41 -28.35
C GLU A 54 37.79 -6.15 -27.01
N SER A 55 38.35 -5.26 -26.18
CA SER A 55 37.75 -4.90 -24.88
C SER A 55 36.37 -4.24 -25.01
N HIS A 56 36.08 -3.55 -26.12
CA HIS A 56 34.74 -2.99 -26.35
C HIS A 56 33.74 -4.10 -26.66
N MET A 57 34.11 -5.05 -27.52
CA MET A 57 33.27 -6.21 -27.83
C MET A 57 32.98 -7.04 -26.57
N GLU A 58 33.99 -7.30 -25.74
CA GLU A 58 33.85 -8.05 -24.48
C GLU A 58 32.89 -7.37 -23.49
N MET A 59 32.99 -6.03 -23.35
CA MET A 59 32.10 -5.25 -22.49
C MET A 59 30.67 -5.23 -23.00
N VAL A 60 30.48 -5.07 -24.32
CA VAL A 60 29.14 -5.09 -24.93
C VAL A 60 28.53 -6.48 -24.82
N ASP A 61 29.27 -7.55 -25.09
CA ASP A 61 28.78 -8.93 -24.91
C ASP A 61 28.33 -9.18 -23.48
N SER A 62 29.12 -8.71 -22.51
CA SER A 62 28.77 -8.81 -21.08
C SER A 62 27.54 -7.98 -20.70
N LEU A 63 27.41 -6.77 -21.25
CA LEU A 63 26.24 -5.93 -21.10
C LEU A 63 24.97 -6.64 -21.59
N ILE A 64 24.99 -7.19 -22.81
CA ILE A 64 23.84 -7.89 -23.39
C ILE A 64 23.51 -9.16 -22.63
N GLY A 65 24.52 -9.90 -22.17
CA GLY A 65 24.35 -11.02 -21.26
C GLY A 65 23.58 -10.63 -20.00
N ILE A 66 24.00 -9.57 -19.31
CA ILE A 66 23.33 -9.06 -18.10
C ILE A 66 21.88 -8.67 -18.41
N MET A 67 21.64 -7.92 -19.48
CA MET A 67 20.30 -7.51 -19.90
C MET A 67 19.41 -8.74 -20.13
N SER A 68 19.93 -9.75 -20.84
CA SER A 68 19.19 -10.97 -21.16
C SER A 68 18.81 -11.84 -19.98
N THR A 69 19.55 -11.71 -18.88
CA THR A 69 19.35 -12.53 -17.68
C THR A 69 18.45 -11.83 -16.65
N ILE A 70 18.56 -10.50 -16.55
CA ILE A 70 17.92 -9.73 -15.47
C ILE A 70 16.58 -9.16 -15.89
N LYS A 71 16.45 -8.68 -17.13
CA LYS A 71 15.21 -8.05 -17.60
C LYS A 71 14.13 -9.08 -17.85
N GLN A 72 12.89 -8.71 -17.54
CA GLN A 72 11.70 -9.53 -17.80
C GLN A 72 10.58 -8.63 -18.33
N GLY A 73 9.83 -9.11 -19.32
CA GLY A 73 8.63 -8.45 -19.83
C GLY A 73 8.86 -7.39 -20.92
N ASP A 74 9.97 -6.65 -20.89
CA ASP A 74 10.26 -5.59 -21.88
C ASP A 74 10.43 -6.12 -23.31
N ASP A 75 10.04 -5.30 -24.29
CA ASP A 75 10.18 -5.57 -25.72
C ASP A 75 11.44 -4.90 -26.28
N PHE A 76 12.41 -5.71 -26.71
CA PHE A 76 13.70 -5.24 -27.21
C PHE A 76 13.74 -5.17 -28.73
N TYR A 77 14.22 -4.03 -29.23
CA TYR A 77 14.57 -3.82 -30.62
C TYR A 77 16.06 -3.51 -30.73
N LEU A 78 16.71 -4.05 -31.76
CA LEU A 78 18.09 -3.75 -32.10
C LEU A 78 18.13 -2.90 -33.37
N MET A 79 18.94 -1.85 -33.35
CA MET A 79 19.18 -0.96 -34.50
C MET A 79 20.66 -0.63 -34.58
N THR A 80 21.28 -0.85 -35.74
CA THR A 80 22.64 -0.36 -35.98
C THR A 80 22.56 1.13 -36.32
N MET A 81 23.44 1.94 -35.72
CA MET A 81 23.37 3.39 -35.88
C MET A 81 23.91 3.88 -37.23
N ASP A 82 24.61 3.02 -37.98
CA ASP A 82 25.04 3.25 -39.36
C ASP A 82 23.89 3.06 -40.38
N SER A 83 22.81 2.37 -39.98
CA SER A 83 21.60 2.18 -40.78
C SER A 83 20.32 2.46 -39.94
N PRO A 84 20.10 3.72 -39.50
CA PRO A 84 18.92 4.07 -38.72
C PRO A 84 17.61 3.69 -39.43
N GLY A 85 16.64 3.21 -38.65
CA GLY A 85 15.32 2.76 -39.15
C GLY A 85 15.26 1.29 -39.55
N ASN A 86 16.40 0.58 -39.60
CA ASN A 86 16.43 -0.87 -39.80
C ASN A 86 16.42 -1.60 -38.45
N TYR A 87 15.23 -2.04 -38.02
CA TYR A 87 15.02 -2.68 -36.73
C TYR A 87 15.01 -4.20 -36.80
N ILE A 88 15.59 -4.84 -35.80
CA ILE A 88 15.49 -6.29 -35.57
C ILE A 88 14.78 -6.49 -34.23
N GLY A 89 13.58 -7.08 -34.27
CA GLY A 89 12.74 -7.31 -33.09
C GLY A 89 11.25 -7.27 -33.44
N PRO A 90 10.36 -7.22 -32.44
CA PRO A 90 10.68 -7.23 -31.00
C PRO A 90 11.16 -8.60 -30.52
N TYR A 91 12.09 -8.61 -29.56
CA TYR A 91 12.41 -9.77 -28.73
C TYR A 91 11.92 -9.50 -27.31
N ARG A 92 11.06 -10.37 -26.78
CA ARG A 92 10.48 -10.13 -25.45
C ARG A 92 11.29 -10.77 -24.34
N ALA A 93 11.79 -9.97 -23.41
CA ALA A 93 12.60 -10.46 -22.30
C ALA A 93 11.85 -11.50 -21.45
N GLY A 94 12.52 -12.63 -21.19
CA GLY A 94 11.93 -13.77 -20.46
C GLY A 94 11.10 -14.74 -21.32
N ARG A 95 10.93 -14.48 -22.62
CA ARG A 95 10.34 -15.46 -23.57
C ARG A 95 11.42 -16.27 -24.30
N SER A 96 11.01 -17.39 -24.90
CA SER A 96 11.92 -18.35 -25.54
C SER A 96 12.70 -17.77 -26.73
N ASP A 97 12.12 -16.81 -27.45
CA ASP A 97 12.73 -16.09 -28.57
C ASP A 97 13.84 -15.13 -28.12
N PHE A 98 13.82 -14.66 -26.87
CA PHE A 98 14.87 -13.78 -26.35
C PHE A 98 16.25 -14.42 -26.34
N ALA A 99 16.32 -15.76 -26.29
CA ALA A 99 17.59 -16.49 -26.37
C ALA A 99 18.36 -16.24 -27.68
N GLU A 100 17.69 -15.75 -28.74
CA GLU A 100 18.32 -15.38 -30.00
C GLU A 100 18.88 -13.95 -29.99
N PHE A 101 18.34 -13.06 -29.15
CA PHE A 101 18.72 -11.64 -29.15
C PHE A 101 20.22 -11.41 -28.90
N PRO A 102 20.87 -11.99 -27.86
CA PRO A 102 22.31 -11.83 -27.67
C PRO A 102 23.14 -12.31 -28.86
N LYS A 103 22.75 -13.43 -29.47
CA LYS A 103 23.43 -13.96 -30.66
C LYS A 103 23.32 -13.01 -31.84
N LYS A 104 22.16 -12.40 -32.05
CA LYS A 104 21.96 -11.39 -33.10
C LYS A 104 22.82 -10.16 -32.91
N VAL A 105 22.94 -9.66 -31.68
CA VAL A 105 23.84 -8.53 -31.37
C VAL A 105 25.28 -8.92 -31.68
N GLN A 106 25.72 -10.10 -31.23
CA GLN A 106 27.06 -10.60 -31.47
C GLN A 106 27.37 -10.79 -32.97
N ASP A 107 26.43 -11.33 -33.74
CA ASP A 107 26.55 -11.51 -35.19
C ASP A 107 26.72 -10.15 -35.90
N ILE A 108 25.96 -9.13 -35.50
CA ILE A 108 26.07 -7.79 -36.08
C ILE A 108 27.45 -7.19 -35.80
N ILE A 109 27.89 -7.21 -34.55
CA ILE A 109 29.19 -6.65 -34.15
C ILE A 109 30.32 -7.39 -34.88
N SER A 110 30.26 -8.72 -34.94
CA SER A 110 31.32 -9.55 -35.55
C SER A 110 31.42 -9.40 -37.07
N ASN A 111 30.33 -9.03 -37.75
CA ASN A 111 30.30 -8.81 -39.19
C ASN A 111 30.50 -7.34 -39.60
N SER A 112 30.70 -6.43 -38.63
CA SER A 112 30.89 -5.01 -38.91
C SER A 112 32.32 -4.71 -39.37
N GLU A 113 32.48 -3.63 -40.13
CA GLU A 113 33.80 -3.20 -40.60
C GLU A 113 34.50 -2.36 -39.52
N ASP A 114 35.80 -2.61 -39.31
CA ASP A 114 36.64 -1.76 -38.46
C ASP A 114 36.98 -0.44 -39.18
N ASN A 115 35.98 0.42 -39.31
CA ASN A 115 36.12 1.73 -39.95
C ASN A 115 35.56 2.83 -39.03
N SER A 116 36.36 3.19 -38.03
CA SER A 116 36.06 4.23 -37.03
C SER A 116 35.93 5.66 -37.57
N SER A 117 36.06 5.87 -38.89
CA SER A 117 36.03 7.20 -39.51
C SER A 117 34.65 7.65 -40.02
N LEU A 118 33.65 6.77 -40.01
CA LEU A 118 32.27 7.12 -40.35
C LEU A 118 31.56 7.64 -39.10
N GLY A 119 31.46 8.97 -38.99
CA GLY A 119 30.64 9.61 -37.97
C GLY A 119 29.19 9.14 -38.05
N VAL A 120 28.66 8.70 -36.93
CA VAL A 120 27.30 8.16 -36.82
C VAL A 120 26.27 9.29 -36.67
N ALA A 121 25.17 9.22 -37.42
CA ALA A 121 24.09 10.19 -37.34
C ALA A 121 23.18 9.91 -36.13
N VAL A 122 23.59 10.40 -34.95
CA VAL A 122 22.82 10.24 -33.69
C VAL A 122 21.44 10.89 -33.79
N ASP A 123 21.33 12.04 -34.44
CA ASP A 123 20.05 12.71 -34.71
C ASP A 123 19.07 11.82 -35.50
N GLN A 124 19.55 11.17 -36.56
CA GLN A 124 18.72 10.25 -37.34
C GLN A 124 18.34 9.00 -36.52
N THR A 125 19.29 8.45 -35.76
CA THR A 125 19.07 7.34 -34.82
C THR A 125 17.95 7.65 -33.84
N LEU A 126 17.97 8.83 -33.21
CA LEU A 126 16.95 9.26 -32.27
C LEU A 126 15.60 9.53 -32.94
N GLY A 127 15.61 10.17 -34.12
CA GLY A 127 14.38 10.46 -34.88
C GLY A 127 13.64 9.19 -35.30
N GLU A 128 14.36 8.21 -35.85
CA GLU A 128 13.77 6.92 -36.21
C GLU A 128 13.27 6.18 -34.97
N SER A 129 14.06 6.18 -33.88
CA SER A 129 13.68 5.55 -32.61
C SER A 129 12.40 6.15 -32.02
N TYR A 130 12.25 7.48 -32.08
CA TYR A 130 11.01 8.15 -31.69
C TYR A 130 9.83 7.63 -32.52
N GLY A 131 10.01 7.53 -33.85
CA GLY A 131 9.00 7.00 -34.76
C GLY A 131 8.57 5.58 -34.40
N LEU A 132 9.52 4.69 -34.10
CA LEU A 132 9.21 3.33 -33.65
C LEU A 132 8.44 3.32 -32.32
N LEU A 133 8.92 4.06 -31.31
CA LEU A 133 8.26 4.13 -30.00
C LEU A 133 6.82 4.66 -30.10
N ASP A 134 6.58 5.64 -30.99
CA ASP A 134 5.25 6.18 -31.24
C ASP A 134 4.33 5.16 -31.95
N ILE A 135 4.83 4.44 -32.96
CA ILE A 135 4.10 3.37 -33.66
C ILE A 135 3.70 2.25 -32.69
N GLU A 136 4.63 1.84 -31.82
CA GLU A 136 4.40 0.79 -30.81
C GLU A 136 3.53 1.27 -29.64
N ASN A 137 3.13 2.55 -29.60
CA ASN A 137 2.43 3.17 -28.47
C ASN A 137 3.14 2.91 -27.13
N ALA A 138 4.46 3.06 -27.11
CA ALA A 138 5.31 2.68 -25.99
C ALA A 138 4.94 3.43 -24.70
N PRO A 139 4.80 2.75 -23.55
CA PRO A 139 4.46 3.40 -22.28
C PRO A 139 5.62 4.27 -21.74
N PRO A 140 5.35 5.21 -20.81
CA PRO A 140 6.41 5.91 -20.08
C PRO A 140 7.40 4.93 -19.44
N GLY A 141 8.68 5.30 -19.38
CA GLY A 141 9.78 4.42 -19.00
C GLY A 141 10.41 3.64 -20.17
N SER A 142 9.80 3.66 -21.36
CA SER A 142 10.41 3.16 -22.61
C SER A 142 11.53 4.06 -23.09
N GLY A 143 12.34 3.62 -24.05
CA GLY A 143 13.42 4.46 -24.54
C GLY A 143 14.48 3.76 -25.37
N ILE A 144 15.64 4.41 -25.45
CA ILE A 144 16.80 3.95 -26.22
C ILE A 144 18.08 3.94 -25.39
N TYR A 145 18.88 2.88 -25.56
CA TYR A 145 20.27 2.80 -25.13
C TYR A 145 21.19 2.98 -26.35
N LEU A 146 22.00 4.03 -26.34
CA LEU A 146 23.04 4.27 -27.35
C LEU A 146 24.37 3.67 -26.89
N ILE A 147 24.98 2.80 -27.69
CA ILE A 147 26.26 2.15 -27.42
C ILE A 147 27.26 2.54 -28.49
N GLY A 148 28.36 3.19 -28.09
CA GLY A 148 29.43 3.56 -29.02
C GLY A 148 30.40 4.58 -28.43
N THR A 149 31.34 5.05 -29.26
CA THR A 149 32.18 6.21 -28.95
C THR A 149 31.61 7.52 -29.52
N ASN A 150 30.51 7.45 -30.28
CA ASN A 150 29.70 8.51 -30.89
C ASN A 150 30.47 9.79 -31.25
N GLU A 151 30.69 10.03 -32.54
CA GLU A 151 31.18 11.32 -33.01
C GLU A 151 30.03 12.29 -33.28
N TYR A 152 30.10 13.49 -32.69
CA TYR A 152 29.12 14.55 -32.90
C TYR A 152 29.73 15.62 -33.83
N PRO A 153 29.20 15.82 -35.06
CA PRO A 153 29.69 16.87 -35.95
C PRO A 153 29.44 18.24 -35.34
N THR A 154 30.44 19.13 -35.28
CA THR A 154 30.30 20.53 -34.82
C THR A 154 29.40 20.71 -33.58
N HIS A 155 29.95 20.39 -32.40
CA HIS A 155 29.23 20.21 -31.13
C HIS A 155 28.12 21.23 -30.84
N GLU A 156 28.36 22.54 -30.92
CA GLU A 156 27.33 23.53 -30.52
C GLU A 156 26.12 23.58 -31.47
N ASP A 157 26.35 23.65 -32.79
CA ASP A 157 25.27 23.84 -33.75
C ASP A 157 24.44 22.57 -33.92
N TYR A 158 25.09 21.40 -33.91
CA TYR A 158 24.44 20.11 -34.05
C TYR A 158 23.60 19.76 -32.81
N VAL A 159 24.12 20.00 -31.60
CA VAL A 159 23.36 19.72 -30.36
C VAL A 159 22.11 20.60 -30.30
N GLY A 160 22.29 21.94 -30.36
CA GLY A 160 21.18 22.87 -30.16
C GLY A 160 20.08 22.81 -31.22
N HIS A 161 20.42 22.52 -32.47
CA HIS A 161 19.43 22.51 -33.56
C HIS A 161 18.90 21.11 -33.92
N ARG A 162 19.56 20.03 -33.49
CA ARG A 162 19.14 18.66 -33.88
C ARG A 162 18.88 17.74 -32.70
N LEU A 163 19.74 17.72 -31.69
CA LEU A 163 19.58 16.80 -30.57
C LEU A 163 18.61 17.33 -29.52
N ASP A 164 18.71 18.61 -29.14
CA ASP A 164 17.85 19.21 -28.11
C ASP A 164 16.35 19.08 -28.43
N PRO A 165 15.87 19.40 -29.66
CA PRO A 165 14.47 19.21 -30.01
C PRO A 165 14.01 17.75 -29.94
N LEU A 166 14.91 16.78 -30.22
CA LEU A 166 14.58 15.36 -30.13
C LEU A 166 14.52 14.90 -28.67
N SER A 167 15.44 15.35 -27.81
CA SER A 167 15.35 15.02 -26.38
C SER A 167 14.10 15.59 -25.73
N ASP A 168 13.68 16.79 -26.11
CA ASP A 168 12.43 17.40 -25.62
C ASP A 168 11.23 16.51 -25.95
N LEU A 169 11.17 15.98 -27.18
CA LEU A 169 10.10 15.06 -27.60
C LEU A 169 10.09 13.76 -26.80
N PHE A 170 11.26 13.18 -26.49
CA PHE A 170 11.36 12.00 -25.62
C PHE A 170 10.88 12.32 -24.20
N TYR A 171 11.33 13.45 -23.64
CA TYR A 171 10.96 13.89 -22.30
C TYR A 171 9.44 14.09 -22.16
N GLU A 172 8.79 14.74 -23.12
CA GLU A 172 7.34 14.96 -23.13
C GLU A 172 6.51 13.66 -23.09
N ARG A 173 7.05 12.55 -23.63
CA ARG A 173 6.42 11.23 -23.60
C ARG A 173 6.78 10.40 -22.36
N GLY A 174 7.68 10.90 -21.52
CA GLY A 174 8.28 10.13 -20.42
C GLY A 174 9.15 8.97 -20.92
N TRP A 175 9.78 9.13 -22.10
CA TRP A 175 10.74 8.18 -22.64
C TRP A 175 12.18 8.65 -22.39
N HIS A 176 13.10 7.70 -22.26
CA HIS A 176 14.47 7.98 -21.85
C HIS A 176 15.48 7.72 -22.96
N ILE A 177 16.46 8.61 -23.09
CA ILE A 177 17.68 8.40 -23.85
C ILE A 177 18.78 8.07 -22.85
N SER A 178 19.35 6.88 -22.93
CA SER A 178 20.47 6.47 -22.09
C SER A 178 21.67 6.10 -22.95
N THR A 179 22.88 6.24 -22.40
CA THR A 179 24.12 6.05 -23.17
C THR A 179 25.09 5.13 -22.45
N PHE A 180 25.79 4.29 -23.22
CA PHE A 180 26.94 3.51 -22.78
C PHE A 180 28.20 4.10 -23.38
N ALA A 181 29.04 4.69 -22.54
CA ALA A 181 30.31 5.26 -22.95
C ALA A 181 31.40 4.19 -22.90
N LEU A 182 31.97 3.85 -24.06
CA LEU A 182 33.09 2.92 -24.18
C LEU A 182 34.44 3.58 -23.83
N SER A 183 35.44 2.75 -23.52
CA SER A 183 36.77 3.22 -23.13
C SER A 183 37.45 4.06 -24.22
N GLY A 184 37.95 5.25 -23.83
CA GLY A 184 38.66 6.15 -24.75
C GLY A 184 37.76 7.05 -25.60
N ILE A 185 36.48 7.21 -25.25
CA ILE A 185 35.62 8.26 -25.80
C ILE A 185 36.23 9.66 -25.57
N PRO A 186 36.25 10.57 -26.57
CA PRO A 186 36.70 11.94 -26.37
C PRO A 186 35.85 12.70 -25.33
N THR A 187 36.48 13.50 -24.47
CA THR A 187 35.79 14.24 -23.39
C THR A 187 34.61 15.08 -23.88
N SER A 188 34.75 15.73 -25.05
CA SER A 188 33.69 16.53 -25.67
C SER A 188 32.49 15.69 -26.09
N ASN A 189 32.70 14.45 -26.56
CA ASN A 189 31.62 13.55 -26.96
C ASN A 189 30.94 12.93 -25.72
N LEU A 190 31.71 12.68 -24.66
CA LEU A 190 31.19 12.23 -23.37
C LEU A 190 30.28 13.30 -22.75
N GLU A 191 30.65 14.57 -22.83
CA GLU A 191 29.85 15.70 -22.35
C GLU A 191 28.50 15.77 -23.08
N VAL A 192 28.51 15.70 -24.41
CA VAL A 192 27.27 15.68 -25.21
C VAL A 192 26.38 14.49 -24.84
N SER A 193 26.95 13.29 -24.74
CA SER A 193 26.19 12.07 -24.37
C SER A 193 25.60 12.17 -22.96
N THR A 194 26.32 12.82 -22.04
CA THR A 194 25.85 13.07 -20.66
C THR A 194 24.68 14.05 -20.65
N ASN A 195 24.80 15.16 -21.39
CA ASN A 195 23.75 16.17 -21.48
C ASN A 195 22.48 15.60 -22.13
N LEU A 196 22.64 14.85 -23.22
CA LEU A 196 21.54 14.19 -23.92
C LEU A 196 20.78 13.21 -23.01
N ALA A 197 21.50 12.38 -22.26
CA ALA A 197 20.85 11.45 -21.32
C ALA A 197 20.12 12.21 -20.20
N SER A 198 20.78 13.21 -19.62
CA SER A 198 20.22 14.00 -18.52
C SER A 198 18.96 14.79 -18.92
N ALA A 199 18.88 15.25 -20.17
CA ALA A 199 17.73 15.98 -20.70
C ALA A 199 16.43 15.16 -20.73
N THR A 200 16.54 13.82 -20.70
CA THR A 200 15.39 12.89 -20.74
C THR A 200 15.24 12.07 -19.46
N GLU A 201 15.89 12.49 -18.36
CA GLU A 201 16.00 11.71 -17.11
C GLU A 201 16.60 10.31 -17.31
N GLY A 202 17.33 10.11 -18.41
CA GLY A 202 18.07 8.89 -18.69
C GLY A 202 19.44 8.83 -17.99
N HIS A 203 20.18 7.76 -18.25
CA HIS A 203 21.44 7.49 -17.57
C HIS A 203 22.62 7.35 -18.51
N ILE A 204 23.81 7.68 -18.00
CA ILE A 204 25.08 7.34 -18.64
C ILE A 204 25.81 6.27 -17.85
N PHE A 205 26.15 5.17 -18.52
CA PHE A 205 26.91 4.06 -17.95
C PHE A 205 28.28 4.03 -18.62
N ARG A 206 29.34 4.25 -17.85
CA ARG A 206 30.72 4.21 -18.36
C ARG A 206 31.25 2.79 -18.30
N LEU A 207 31.52 2.19 -19.46
CA LEU A 207 32.06 0.84 -19.60
C LEU A 207 33.60 0.88 -19.75
N GLU A 208 34.25 1.67 -18.91
CA GLU A 208 35.72 1.76 -18.84
C GLU A 208 36.30 0.58 -18.04
N ASP A 209 35.55 0.08 -17.06
CA ASP A 209 35.90 -1.04 -16.20
C ASP A 209 34.66 -1.84 -15.79
N ILE A 210 34.88 -2.89 -15.01
CA ILE A 210 33.81 -3.77 -14.51
C ILE A 210 32.83 -3.10 -13.55
N GLY A 211 33.19 -1.96 -12.96
CA GLY A 211 32.31 -1.15 -12.11
C GLY A 211 31.13 -0.57 -12.90
N GLY A 212 31.35 -0.23 -14.17
CA GLY A 212 30.29 0.19 -15.09
C GLY A 212 29.17 -0.84 -15.26
N LEU A 213 29.55 -2.10 -15.46
CA LEU A 213 28.60 -3.23 -15.57
C LEU A 213 27.82 -3.44 -14.28
N LYS A 214 28.47 -3.29 -13.12
CA LYS A 214 27.83 -3.38 -11.82
C LYS A 214 26.81 -2.25 -11.61
N LEU A 215 27.15 -1.01 -11.94
CA LEU A 215 26.23 0.13 -11.82
C LEU A 215 25.00 -0.04 -12.72
N PHE A 216 25.20 -0.53 -13.95
CA PHE A 216 24.09 -0.84 -14.84
C PHE A 216 23.20 -1.96 -14.28
N THR A 217 23.82 -3.00 -13.73
CA THR A 217 23.10 -4.11 -13.09
C THR A 217 22.24 -3.64 -11.90
N ASP A 218 22.79 -2.80 -11.02
CA ASP A 218 22.03 -2.19 -9.92
C ASP A 218 20.84 -1.38 -10.43
N TYR A 219 21.05 -0.62 -11.52
CA TYR A 219 19.99 0.15 -12.16
C TYR A 219 18.86 -0.75 -12.66
N LEU A 220 19.16 -1.87 -13.35
CA LEU A 220 18.12 -2.80 -13.82
C LEU A 220 17.33 -3.39 -12.65
N LEU A 221 18.02 -3.85 -11.60
CA LEU A 221 17.38 -4.46 -10.43
C LEU A 221 16.51 -3.47 -9.65
N THR A 222 16.95 -2.22 -9.55
CA THR A 222 16.19 -1.16 -8.86
C THR A 222 14.96 -0.76 -9.66
N THR A 223 15.11 -0.56 -10.97
CA THR A 223 14.01 -0.15 -11.86
C THR A 223 12.88 -1.18 -11.89
N ASP A 224 13.22 -2.46 -11.78
CA ASP A 224 12.26 -3.56 -11.80
C ASP A 224 11.86 -4.01 -10.37
N ASN A 225 12.20 -3.23 -9.33
CA ASN A 225 11.92 -3.51 -7.92
C ASN A 225 12.36 -4.91 -7.43
N ARG A 226 13.44 -5.45 -8.00
CA ARG A 226 13.96 -6.79 -7.67
C ARG A 226 14.91 -6.80 -6.47
N GLY A 227 15.27 -5.63 -5.95
CA GLY A 227 16.15 -5.46 -4.79
C GLY A 227 17.51 -4.87 -5.16
N LYS A 228 18.49 -5.02 -4.26
CA LYS A 228 19.83 -4.44 -4.40
C LYS A 228 20.90 -5.51 -4.22
N LEU A 229 21.99 -5.40 -4.97
CA LEU A 229 23.15 -6.28 -4.84
C LEU A 229 23.84 -6.11 -3.47
N ILE A 230 24.13 -7.24 -2.84
CA ILE A 230 24.89 -7.36 -1.61
C ILE A 230 26.32 -7.77 -1.97
N SER A 231 27.33 -7.07 -1.44
CA SER A 231 28.73 -7.40 -1.70
C SER A 231 29.13 -8.69 -0.97
N SER A 232 29.73 -9.62 -1.69
CA SER A 232 30.31 -10.87 -1.15
C SER A 232 31.84 -10.93 -1.28
N GLY A 233 32.45 -9.97 -1.96
CA GLY A 233 33.91 -9.78 -1.98
C GLY A 233 34.42 -9.03 -3.20
N GLU A 234 35.58 -8.43 -3.09
CA GLU A 234 36.28 -7.80 -4.21
C GLU A 234 37.79 -7.94 -4.01
N LYS A 235 38.51 -8.29 -5.08
CA LYS A 235 39.96 -8.45 -5.02
C LYS A 235 40.61 -8.35 -6.39
N LYS A 236 41.74 -7.66 -6.47
CA LYS A 236 42.66 -7.75 -7.61
C LYS A 236 43.48 -9.04 -7.52
N LEU A 237 43.24 -9.96 -8.45
CA LEU A 237 43.86 -11.27 -8.50
C LEU A 237 45.04 -11.30 -9.46
N THR A 238 46.00 -12.18 -9.16
CA THR A 238 46.95 -12.73 -10.13
C THR A 238 46.63 -14.21 -10.33
N PHE A 239 47.21 -14.87 -11.33
CA PHE A 239 46.95 -16.30 -11.63
C PHE A 239 47.12 -17.26 -10.43
N SER A 240 47.92 -16.91 -9.41
CA SER A 240 48.15 -17.73 -8.22
C SER A 240 47.24 -17.38 -7.03
N ASN A 241 46.48 -16.30 -7.12
CA ASN A 241 45.60 -15.85 -6.05
C ASN A 241 44.19 -16.46 -6.17
N LEU A 242 43.53 -16.56 -5.01
CA LEU A 242 42.14 -16.98 -4.85
C LEU A 242 41.34 -15.82 -4.22
N LEU A 243 40.10 -15.65 -4.69
CA LEU A 243 39.02 -14.97 -3.99
C LEU A 243 38.01 -16.03 -3.56
N ILE A 244 37.64 -16.04 -2.28
CA ILE A 244 36.53 -16.82 -1.75
C ILE A 244 35.41 -15.83 -1.46
N SER A 245 34.24 -16.06 -2.02
CA SER A 245 33.05 -15.26 -1.76
C SER A 245 32.02 -16.07 -0.98
N ASP A 246 31.47 -15.46 0.06
CA ASP A 246 30.42 -16.05 0.89
C ASP A 246 29.05 -15.50 0.47
N ILE A 247 28.09 -16.41 0.26
CA ILE A 247 26.72 -16.09 -0.12
C ILE A 247 25.79 -16.72 0.92
N GLY A 248 25.15 -15.87 1.72
CA GLY A 248 24.20 -16.30 2.73
C GLY A 248 22.84 -16.62 2.14
N VAL A 249 22.38 -17.85 2.35
CA VAL A 249 21.05 -18.30 1.91
C VAL A 249 20.19 -18.57 3.14
N LEU A 250 19.11 -17.78 3.29
CA LEU A 250 18.16 -17.92 4.38
C LEU A 250 17.20 -19.09 4.12
N PRO A 251 16.63 -19.72 5.16
CA PRO A 251 15.48 -20.60 4.99
C PRO A 251 14.32 -19.90 4.28
N GLY A 252 13.67 -20.60 3.35
CA GLY A 252 12.59 -20.04 2.52
C GLY A 252 13.05 -19.16 1.35
N THR A 253 14.35 -19.12 1.05
CA THR A 253 14.85 -18.44 -0.14
C THR A 253 14.33 -19.13 -1.41
N GLU A 254 13.63 -18.39 -2.26
CA GLU A 254 13.09 -18.88 -3.54
C GLU A 254 14.16 -18.94 -4.62
N TYR A 255 15.01 -17.92 -4.66
CA TYR A 255 16.16 -17.93 -5.56
C TYR A 255 17.29 -17.07 -5.02
N VAL A 256 18.50 -17.43 -5.45
CA VAL A 256 19.72 -16.63 -5.28
C VAL A 256 20.28 -16.35 -6.65
N MET A 257 20.56 -15.07 -6.92
CA MET A 257 21.31 -14.65 -8.08
C MET A 257 22.69 -14.18 -7.62
N ALA A 258 23.73 -14.95 -7.94
CA ALA A 258 25.13 -14.60 -7.69
C ALA A 258 25.74 -14.00 -8.96
N LEU A 259 26.38 -12.84 -8.83
CA LEU A 259 26.97 -12.10 -9.94
C LEU A 259 28.43 -11.81 -9.67
N PHE A 260 29.25 -12.08 -10.67
CA PHE A 260 30.68 -11.82 -10.63
C PHE A 260 31.06 -10.97 -11.81
N PHE A 261 31.83 -9.92 -11.57
CA PHE A 261 32.42 -9.12 -12.64
C PHE A 261 33.93 -9.29 -12.64
N ARG A 262 34.54 -9.49 -13.82
CA ARG A 262 35.97 -9.78 -13.99
C ARG A 262 36.60 -8.96 -15.12
N GLU A 263 37.80 -8.44 -14.90
CA GLU A 263 38.54 -7.69 -15.93
C GLU A 263 39.08 -8.60 -17.06
N SER A 264 39.19 -9.90 -16.83
CA SER A 264 39.74 -10.86 -17.80
C SER A 264 38.86 -12.11 -17.90
N ASN A 265 38.61 -12.56 -19.13
CA ASN A 265 37.83 -13.76 -19.45
C ASN A 265 38.55 -15.10 -19.12
N THR A 266 39.72 -15.08 -18.48
CA THR A 266 40.39 -16.31 -18.03
C THR A 266 39.87 -16.78 -16.68
N GLY A 267 40.34 -17.95 -16.23
CA GLY A 267 40.09 -18.46 -14.88
C GLY A 267 38.86 -19.34 -14.75
N SER A 268 38.48 -19.63 -13.50
CA SER A 268 37.34 -20.50 -13.19
C SER A 268 36.60 -20.04 -11.93
N PHE A 269 35.29 -20.25 -11.94
CA PHE A 269 34.38 -20.03 -10.81
C PHE A 269 33.83 -21.37 -10.35
N ARG A 270 34.06 -21.72 -9.08
CA ARG A 270 33.60 -23.00 -8.51
C ARG A 270 32.62 -22.72 -7.37
N LEU A 271 31.34 -22.99 -7.61
CA LEU A 271 30.27 -22.87 -6.63
C LEU A 271 30.23 -24.11 -5.74
N LYS A 272 30.24 -23.91 -4.42
CA LYS A 272 30.06 -24.95 -3.43
C LYS A 272 28.83 -24.67 -2.57
N ASN A 273 28.04 -25.69 -2.35
CA ASN A 273 26.89 -25.64 -1.46
C ASN A 273 27.35 -25.64 0.03
N PRO A 274 26.43 -25.40 0.98
CA PRO A 274 26.70 -25.47 2.42
C PRO A 274 27.35 -26.77 2.90
N ASP A 275 27.13 -27.91 2.22
CA ASP A 275 27.77 -29.19 2.53
C ASP A 275 29.23 -29.27 2.03
N GLY A 276 29.73 -28.22 1.35
CA GLY A 276 31.06 -28.15 0.76
C GLY A 276 31.19 -28.94 -0.55
N LEU A 277 30.09 -29.47 -1.09
CA LEU A 277 30.04 -30.15 -2.37
C LEU A 277 29.99 -29.11 -3.48
N GLU A 278 30.74 -29.34 -4.56
CA GLU A 278 30.56 -28.55 -5.76
C GLU A 278 29.15 -28.75 -6.28
N ALA A 279 28.45 -27.65 -6.56
CA ALA A 279 27.10 -27.69 -7.10
C ALA A 279 27.12 -28.49 -8.41
N SER A 280 26.64 -29.74 -8.36
CA SER A 280 26.67 -30.65 -9.49
C SER A 280 25.55 -30.32 -10.48
N THR A 281 25.62 -30.85 -11.70
CA THR A 281 24.52 -30.77 -12.69
C THR A 281 23.17 -31.27 -12.15
N GLY A 282 23.12 -32.03 -11.05
CA GLY A 282 21.89 -32.47 -10.37
C GLY A 282 21.27 -31.40 -9.47
N ASP A 283 22.06 -30.71 -8.63
CA ASP A 283 21.62 -29.53 -7.85
C ASP A 283 21.38 -28.31 -8.75
N ARG A 284 21.99 -28.32 -9.94
CA ARG A 284 21.77 -27.33 -11.00
C ARG A 284 20.54 -27.60 -11.87
N SER A 285 19.77 -28.67 -11.63
CA SER A 285 18.56 -28.95 -12.41
C SER A 285 17.53 -27.83 -12.33
N SER A 286 17.60 -26.99 -11.29
CA SER A 286 16.86 -25.75 -11.10
C SER A 286 17.74 -24.49 -11.14
N SER A 287 18.91 -24.52 -11.81
CA SER A 287 19.82 -23.36 -11.90
C SER A 287 20.18 -23.00 -13.35
N SER A 288 20.47 -21.73 -13.60
CA SER A 288 21.00 -21.26 -14.89
C SER A 288 22.32 -20.52 -14.69
N VAL A 289 23.26 -20.73 -15.63
CA VAL A 289 24.51 -19.99 -15.70
C VAL A 289 24.58 -19.21 -17.00
N LEU A 290 24.92 -17.94 -16.88
CA LEU A 290 25.44 -17.12 -17.96
C LEU A 290 26.91 -16.84 -17.66
N GLU A 291 27.77 -17.09 -18.63
CA GLU A 291 29.17 -16.71 -18.58
C GLU A 291 29.50 -15.90 -19.83
N THR A 292 29.91 -14.65 -19.62
CA THR A 292 30.40 -13.72 -20.65
C THR A 292 31.86 -13.34 -20.32
N PRO A 293 32.54 -12.56 -21.18
CA PRO A 293 33.91 -12.16 -20.93
C PRO A 293 34.13 -11.45 -19.58
N ASN A 294 33.27 -10.49 -19.24
CA ASN A 294 33.42 -9.65 -18.05
C ASN A 294 32.37 -9.90 -16.96
N ALA A 295 31.39 -10.79 -17.17
CA ALA A 295 30.35 -11.10 -16.20
C ALA A 295 30.05 -12.61 -16.11
N VAL A 296 29.81 -13.10 -14.91
CA VAL A 296 29.28 -14.45 -14.65
C VAL A 296 28.05 -14.30 -13.76
N VAL A 297 26.92 -14.85 -14.19
CA VAL A 297 25.65 -14.80 -13.46
C VAL A 297 25.17 -16.22 -13.21
N TRP A 298 24.96 -16.57 -11.95
CA TRP A 298 24.32 -17.81 -11.52
C TRP A 298 22.97 -17.49 -10.89
N ILE A 299 21.91 -18.11 -11.40
CA ILE A 299 20.59 -18.11 -10.76
C ILE A 299 20.37 -19.52 -10.23
N ILE A 300 20.16 -19.63 -8.92
CA ILE A 300 19.92 -20.88 -8.21
C ILE A 300 18.51 -20.79 -7.65
N ASN A 301 17.58 -21.60 -8.16
CA ASN A 301 16.22 -21.65 -7.62
C ASN A 301 16.11 -22.73 -6.53
N ASP A 302 15.33 -22.44 -5.51
CA ASP A 302 15.14 -23.24 -4.29
C ASP A 302 16.48 -23.71 -3.67
N PRO A 303 17.44 -22.79 -3.42
CA PRO A 303 18.75 -23.17 -2.88
C PRO A 303 18.64 -23.74 -1.47
N ILE A 304 19.47 -24.73 -1.15
CA ILE A 304 19.58 -25.22 0.22
C ILE A 304 20.05 -24.09 1.15
N PRO A 305 19.40 -23.89 2.32
CA PRO A 305 19.80 -22.85 3.27
C PRO A 305 21.21 -23.07 3.83
N GLY A 306 21.92 -21.98 4.12
CA GLY A 306 23.27 -21.99 4.68
C GLY A 306 24.24 -21.07 3.94
N ASN A 307 25.54 -21.21 4.22
CA ASN A 307 26.57 -20.42 3.57
C ASN A 307 27.08 -21.12 2.31
N TRP A 308 26.78 -20.55 1.15
CA TRP A 308 27.35 -20.98 -0.12
C TRP A 308 28.68 -20.27 -0.33
N THR A 309 29.62 -20.96 -0.96
CA THR A 309 30.95 -20.38 -1.24
C THR A 309 31.27 -20.44 -2.72
N VAL A 310 31.96 -19.41 -3.21
CA VAL A 310 32.46 -19.36 -4.59
C VAL A 310 33.95 -19.13 -4.58
N ASP A 311 34.68 -20.11 -5.10
CA ASP A 311 36.13 -20.04 -5.28
C ASP A 311 36.43 -19.50 -6.68
N VAL A 312 37.13 -18.37 -6.75
CA VAL A 312 37.54 -17.71 -8.00
C VAL A 312 39.06 -17.74 -8.15
N THR A 313 39.55 -18.41 -9.19
CA THR A 313 41.00 -18.62 -9.42
C THR A 313 41.39 -18.46 -10.88
N GLY A 314 42.68 -18.25 -11.15
CA GLY A 314 43.21 -18.19 -12.52
C GLY A 314 42.84 -16.92 -13.29
N ILE A 315 42.42 -15.88 -12.58
CA ILE A 315 42.11 -14.56 -13.14
C ILE A 315 43.27 -13.60 -12.85
N ASN A 316 43.67 -12.83 -13.85
CA ASN A 316 44.61 -11.73 -13.68
C ASN A 316 43.88 -10.40 -13.90
N GLY A 317 43.61 -9.66 -12.83
CA GLY A 317 42.78 -8.46 -12.87
C GLY A 317 41.85 -8.35 -11.66
N LEU A 318 41.07 -7.27 -11.61
CA LEU A 318 40.03 -7.06 -10.61
C LEU A 318 38.88 -8.05 -10.82
N VAL A 319 38.42 -8.62 -9.71
CA VAL A 319 37.18 -9.41 -9.63
C VAL A 319 36.34 -8.84 -8.50
N SER A 320 35.05 -8.60 -8.76
CA SER A 320 34.06 -8.28 -7.74
C SER A 320 32.93 -9.31 -7.75
N SER A 321 32.37 -9.55 -6.57
CA SER A 321 31.41 -10.60 -6.28
C SER A 321 30.24 -10.01 -5.50
N TRP A 322 29.04 -10.32 -5.98
CA TRP A 322 27.79 -9.77 -5.50
C TRP A 322 26.71 -10.84 -5.52
N TYR A 323 25.67 -10.67 -4.71
CA TYR A 323 24.50 -11.52 -4.78
C TYR A 323 23.20 -10.78 -4.43
N LEU A 324 22.09 -11.37 -4.84
CA LEU A 324 20.73 -11.00 -4.48
C LEU A 324 19.98 -12.28 -4.13
N ALA A 325 19.11 -12.23 -3.12
CA ALA A 325 18.24 -13.35 -2.74
C ALA A 325 16.79 -12.88 -2.61
N SER A 326 15.85 -13.68 -3.11
CA SER A 326 14.41 -13.52 -2.84
C SER A 326 13.97 -14.52 -1.79
N ASN A 327 13.21 -14.10 -0.79
CA ASN A 327 12.66 -14.97 0.23
C ASN A 327 11.14 -14.98 0.16
N LYS A 328 10.53 -16.17 0.21
CA LYS A 328 9.07 -16.32 0.20
C LYS A 328 8.40 -15.81 1.48
N TYR A 329 9.18 -15.70 2.56
CA TYR A 329 8.75 -15.16 3.83
C TYR A 329 8.84 -13.64 3.84
N VAL A 330 7.73 -13.00 4.16
CA VAL A 330 7.67 -11.58 4.46
C VAL A 330 7.49 -11.40 5.96
N LEU A 331 8.40 -10.64 6.57
CA LEU A 331 8.34 -10.27 7.99
C LEU A 331 7.44 -9.06 8.17
N ASN A 332 6.39 -9.23 8.97
CA ASN A 332 5.41 -8.22 9.30
C ASN A 332 5.39 -7.96 10.80
N PHE A 333 4.80 -6.83 11.18
CA PHE A 333 4.71 -6.41 12.57
C PHE A 333 3.40 -5.68 12.87
N GLN A 334 3.08 -5.63 14.15
CA GLN A 334 1.94 -4.92 14.70
C GLN A 334 2.35 -4.25 16.01
N MET A 335 2.26 -2.93 16.03
CA MET A 335 2.45 -2.09 17.21
C MET A 335 1.71 -0.76 16.98
N PRO A 336 1.15 -0.11 18.02
CA PRO A 336 0.60 1.23 17.89
C PRO A 336 1.67 2.24 17.44
N GLU A 337 1.33 3.14 16.53
CA GLU A 337 2.24 4.22 16.09
C GLU A 337 2.57 5.20 17.23
N VAL A 338 1.66 5.35 18.20
CA VAL A 338 1.83 6.20 19.38
C VAL A 338 1.59 5.40 20.66
N VAL A 339 2.56 5.45 21.57
CA VAL A 339 2.57 4.78 22.86
C VAL A 339 2.62 5.81 23.99
N PRO A 340 1.77 5.72 25.02
CA PRO A 340 1.86 6.60 26.18
C PRO A 340 3.08 6.31 27.02
N THR A 341 3.69 7.34 27.57
CA THR A 341 4.85 7.19 28.47
C THR A 341 4.54 6.49 29.80
N ASP A 342 3.26 6.35 30.16
CA ASP A 342 2.81 5.72 31.41
C ASP A 342 2.18 4.33 31.20
N GLU A 343 2.08 3.85 29.96
CA GLU A 343 1.52 2.54 29.62
C GLU A 343 2.56 1.65 28.95
N ALA A 344 2.63 0.39 29.39
CA ALA A 344 3.38 -0.64 28.68
C ALA A 344 2.73 -0.96 27.33
N ALA A 345 3.54 -1.27 26.33
CA ALA A 345 3.07 -1.64 24.99
C ALA A 345 3.46 -3.09 24.64
N THR A 346 2.87 -3.62 23.58
CA THR A 346 3.21 -4.93 23.05
C THR A 346 3.74 -4.76 21.62
N ILE A 347 4.89 -5.36 21.37
CA ILE A 347 5.41 -5.57 20.01
C ILE A 347 4.94 -6.95 19.60
N SER A 348 4.29 -7.06 18.45
CA SER A 348 3.92 -8.35 17.85
C SER A 348 4.46 -8.42 16.43
N ALA A 349 4.96 -9.58 16.02
CA ALA A 349 5.54 -9.80 14.72
C ALA A 349 5.16 -11.18 14.20
N PHE A 350 5.01 -11.29 12.87
CA PHE A 350 4.52 -12.51 12.23
C PHE A 350 5.10 -12.61 10.82
N ILE A 351 5.16 -13.84 10.32
CA ILE A 351 5.67 -14.14 8.99
C ILE A 351 4.50 -14.48 8.09
N THR A 352 4.52 -14.00 6.85
CA THR A 352 3.58 -14.43 5.82
C THR A 352 4.28 -15.08 4.65
N GLU A 353 3.70 -16.15 4.11
CA GLU A 353 4.03 -16.79 2.84
C GLU A 353 2.78 -16.72 1.95
N ALA A 354 2.91 -16.21 0.72
CA ALA A 354 1.78 -16.01 -0.20
C ALA A 354 0.56 -15.33 0.45
N GLN A 355 0.80 -14.29 1.26
CA GLN A 355 -0.20 -13.52 2.02
C GLN A 355 -0.94 -14.30 3.13
N SER A 356 -0.53 -15.53 3.44
CA SER A 356 -1.04 -16.32 4.56
C SER A 356 0.00 -16.36 5.68
N ILE A 357 -0.45 -16.35 6.94
CA ILE A 357 0.46 -16.48 8.09
C ILE A 357 1.15 -17.83 8.03
N SER A 358 2.48 -17.82 8.24
CA SER A 358 3.31 -19.01 8.36
C SER A 358 3.92 -19.08 9.76
N ILE A 359 3.99 -20.29 10.29
CA ILE A 359 4.63 -20.57 11.58
C ILE A 359 6.14 -20.73 11.35
N MET A 360 6.95 -20.20 12.27
CA MET A 360 8.40 -20.39 12.25
C MET A 360 8.78 -21.86 12.41
N GLY A 361 9.91 -22.26 11.80
CA GLY A 361 10.54 -23.53 12.13
C GLY A 361 11.06 -23.55 13.57
N GLU A 362 11.21 -24.74 14.16
CA GLU A 362 11.56 -24.92 15.58
C GLU A 362 12.85 -24.22 16.01
N ASP A 363 13.82 -24.09 15.10
CA ASP A 363 15.12 -23.46 15.39
C ASP A 363 15.15 -21.95 15.10
N ALA A 364 14.10 -21.38 14.51
CA ALA A 364 14.09 -19.96 14.19
C ALA A 364 13.78 -19.11 15.43
N VAL A 365 14.47 -17.97 15.55
CA VAL A 365 14.30 -17.04 16.68
C VAL A 365 13.91 -15.67 16.14
N MET A 366 12.89 -15.08 16.77
CA MET A 366 12.45 -13.73 16.49
C MET A 366 12.80 -12.80 17.66
N SER A 367 13.50 -11.71 17.37
CA SER A 367 13.87 -10.68 18.35
C SER A 367 13.53 -9.28 17.84
N ALA A 368 13.39 -8.32 18.74
CA ALA A 368 13.22 -6.90 18.40
C ALA A 368 14.22 -6.05 19.18
N ASP A 369 15.02 -5.28 18.45
CA ASP A 369 15.90 -4.26 19.00
C ASP A 369 15.15 -2.93 19.05
N VAL A 370 14.94 -2.41 20.26
CA VAL A 370 14.28 -1.13 20.50
C VAL A 370 15.32 -0.09 20.92
N VAL A 371 15.53 0.91 20.06
CA VAL A 371 16.43 2.04 20.30
C VAL A 371 15.63 3.23 20.80
N THR A 372 15.98 3.70 22.00
CA THR A 372 15.35 4.86 22.65
C THR A 372 15.82 6.18 22.02
N PRO A 373 15.11 7.32 22.24
CA PRO A 373 15.57 8.64 21.83
C PRO A 373 16.94 9.03 22.40
N GLY A 374 17.35 8.44 23.52
CA GLY A 374 18.67 8.60 24.12
C GLY A 374 19.74 7.66 23.57
N SER A 375 19.48 6.99 22.44
CA SER A 375 20.37 6.03 21.77
C SER A 375 20.73 4.78 22.59
N THR A 376 19.91 4.42 23.58
CA THR A 376 20.05 3.14 24.28
C THR A 376 19.30 2.06 23.51
N SER A 377 19.94 0.92 23.23
CA SER A 377 19.29 -0.23 22.57
C SER A 377 18.96 -1.33 23.57
N ILE A 378 17.76 -1.90 23.48
CA ILE A 378 17.29 -3.02 24.28
C ILE A 378 16.70 -4.09 23.35
N THR A 379 17.16 -5.33 23.47
CA THR A 379 16.66 -6.47 22.69
C THR A 379 15.58 -7.22 23.47
N TYR A 380 14.48 -7.54 22.80
CA TYR A 380 13.38 -8.35 23.31
C TYR A 380 13.22 -9.63 22.50
N ASP A 381 13.09 -10.78 23.16
CA ASP A 381 12.76 -12.05 22.51
C ASP A 381 11.24 -12.13 22.31
N LEU A 382 10.77 -12.32 21.07
CA LEU A 382 9.35 -12.45 20.77
C LEU A 382 8.95 -13.92 20.70
N LYS A 383 7.85 -14.25 21.37
CA LYS A 383 7.40 -15.64 21.54
C LYS A 383 5.92 -15.83 21.25
N ASP A 384 5.56 -17.02 20.81
CA ASP A 384 4.19 -17.47 20.51
C ASP A 384 3.73 -18.50 21.56
N GLU A 385 3.88 -18.13 22.84
CA GLU A 385 3.64 -18.98 24.01
C GLU A 385 2.31 -18.67 24.74
N GLY A 386 1.51 -17.72 24.24
CA GLY A 386 0.29 -17.22 24.85
C GLY A 386 0.52 -16.41 26.12
N ILE A 387 1.73 -15.88 26.30
CA ILE A 387 2.17 -15.10 27.46
C ILE A 387 2.98 -13.87 27.02
N ASP A 388 3.27 -12.97 27.97
CA ASP A 388 4.10 -11.77 27.76
C ASP A 388 3.69 -10.88 26.58
N GLY A 389 2.38 -10.67 26.40
CA GLY A 389 1.83 -9.87 25.32
C GLY A 389 1.32 -10.68 24.13
N ASP A 390 1.68 -11.96 24.03
CA ASP A 390 1.02 -12.87 23.10
C ASP A 390 -0.39 -13.25 23.62
N LEU A 391 -1.39 -13.11 22.74
CA LEU A 391 -2.78 -13.37 23.03
C LEU A 391 -3.12 -14.86 22.98
N LYS A 392 -2.45 -15.63 22.10
CA LYS A 392 -2.79 -17.04 21.88
C LYS A 392 -1.60 -17.82 21.30
N SER A 393 -1.11 -18.77 22.10
CA SER A 393 -0.04 -19.68 21.68
C SER A 393 -0.36 -20.49 20.42
N GLY A 394 0.67 -20.61 19.57
CA GLY A 394 0.72 -21.40 18.35
C GLY A 394 -0.09 -20.81 17.21
N ASP A 395 -0.36 -19.50 17.22
CA ASP A 395 -1.13 -18.83 16.17
C ASP A 395 -0.26 -18.08 15.14
N GLY A 396 1.06 -18.08 15.33
CA GLY A 396 2.05 -17.46 14.44
C GLY A 396 2.35 -16.00 14.75
N TYR A 397 1.79 -15.43 15.82
CA TYR A 397 2.10 -14.08 16.31
C TYR A 397 3.10 -14.12 17.45
N TYR A 398 4.35 -13.78 17.15
CA TYR A 398 5.41 -13.72 18.15
C TYR A 398 5.40 -12.36 18.80
N SER A 399 5.20 -12.31 20.10
CA SER A 399 4.97 -11.06 20.82
C SER A 399 5.84 -10.92 22.07
N ALA A 400 6.08 -9.68 22.48
CA ALA A 400 6.73 -9.33 23.73
C ALA A 400 6.16 -8.03 24.31
N LYS A 401 6.10 -7.93 25.64
CA LYS A 401 5.64 -6.72 26.32
C LYS A 401 6.84 -5.82 26.63
N ILE A 402 6.79 -4.60 26.13
CA ILE A 402 7.78 -3.57 26.46
C ILE A 402 7.26 -2.71 27.62
N PRO A 403 8.13 -2.30 28.58
CA PRO A 403 7.74 -1.42 29.66
C PRO A 403 7.33 -0.04 29.12
N ALA A 404 6.64 0.74 29.96
CA ALA A 404 6.24 2.10 29.62
C ALA A 404 7.48 2.94 29.23
N PRO A 405 7.44 3.70 28.11
CA PRO A 405 8.55 4.54 27.67
C PRO A 405 8.96 5.56 28.75
N LEU A 406 10.24 5.56 29.12
CA LEU A 406 10.78 6.47 30.15
C LEU A 406 10.94 7.92 29.67
N SER A 407 10.89 8.17 28.37
CA SER A 407 11.06 9.49 27.75
C SER A 407 10.15 9.64 26.55
N GLU A 408 9.66 10.85 26.30
CA GLU A 408 8.96 11.17 25.05
C GLU A 408 9.91 11.16 23.85
N GLY A 409 9.34 11.02 22.66
CA GLY A 409 10.04 11.11 21.39
C GLY A 409 10.00 9.83 20.58
N THR A 410 10.83 9.79 19.54
CA THR A 410 10.80 8.71 18.55
C THR A 410 11.67 7.53 18.97
N TYR A 411 11.06 6.36 19.05
CA TYR A 411 11.75 5.09 19.25
C TYR A 411 11.88 4.39 17.90
N SER A 412 13.04 3.80 17.66
CA SER A 412 13.26 2.96 16.46
C SER A 412 13.25 1.50 16.87
N VAL A 413 12.59 0.66 16.07
CA VAL A 413 12.48 -0.77 16.33
C VAL A 413 12.92 -1.54 15.10
N SER A 414 13.80 -2.52 15.29
CA SER A 414 14.26 -3.45 14.26
C SER A 414 13.90 -4.87 14.68
N ILE A 415 12.99 -5.52 13.95
CA ILE A 415 12.64 -6.92 14.18
C ILE A 415 13.58 -7.78 13.36
N HIS A 416 14.13 -8.82 13.98
CA HIS A 416 15.03 -9.78 13.36
C HIS A 416 14.43 -11.17 13.45
N LEU A 417 14.44 -11.88 12.33
CA LEU A 417 14.20 -13.31 12.24
C LEU A 417 15.52 -14.00 11.86
N SER A 418 16.01 -14.86 12.75
CA SER A 418 17.33 -15.50 12.63
C SER A 418 17.26 -17.01 12.84
N TRP A 419 18.31 -17.70 12.38
CA TRP A 419 18.47 -19.15 12.53
C TRP A 419 19.89 -19.44 13.03
N PRO A 420 20.10 -20.41 13.95
CA PRO A 420 21.38 -20.68 14.62
C PRO A 420 22.56 -20.91 13.67
N ASP A 421 22.33 -21.60 12.56
CA ASP A 421 23.38 -22.00 11.61
C ASP A 421 23.46 -21.08 10.38
N VAL A 422 22.73 -19.96 10.38
CA VAL A 422 22.70 -19.01 9.28
C VAL A 422 23.15 -17.65 9.77
N LYS A 423 24.25 -17.15 9.20
CA LYS A 423 24.88 -15.87 9.60
C LYS A 423 23.97 -14.65 9.39
N TYR A 424 22.98 -14.76 8.51
CA TYR A 424 22.15 -13.65 8.06
C TYR A 424 20.74 -13.78 8.63
N ASN A 425 20.03 -12.65 8.75
CA ASN A 425 18.68 -12.56 9.30
C ASN A 425 17.75 -11.79 8.35
N LEU A 426 16.46 -12.09 8.42
CA LEU A 426 15.42 -11.28 7.80
C LEU A 426 15.09 -10.15 8.77
N THR A 427 15.15 -8.88 8.32
CA THR A 427 14.98 -7.71 9.19
C THR A 427 13.86 -6.81 8.71
N ARG A 428 13.11 -6.22 9.64
CA ARG A 428 12.08 -5.21 9.37
C ARG A 428 12.16 -4.07 10.38
N ASP A 429 12.33 -2.86 9.86
CA ASP A 429 12.44 -1.64 10.68
C ASP A 429 11.14 -0.85 10.71
N PHE A 430 10.86 -0.22 11.85
CA PHE A 430 9.77 0.74 12.02
C PHE A 430 10.05 1.70 13.18
N THR A 431 9.18 2.68 13.38
CA THR A 431 9.27 3.63 14.49
C THR A 431 7.92 3.77 15.20
N PHE A 432 7.97 4.16 16.48
CA PHE A 432 6.79 4.62 17.21
C PHE A 432 7.13 5.88 18.01
N GLN A 433 6.11 6.69 18.31
CA GLN A 433 6.23 7.88 19.13
C GLN A 433 5.80 7.61 20.55
N ALA A 434 6.62 7.99 21.53
CA ALA A 434 6.23 8.04 22.93
C ALA A 434 5.72 9.45 23.28
N GLU A 435 4.48 9.54 23.78
CA GLU A 435 3.84 10.83 24.14
C GLU A 435 3.17 10.76 25.52
N VAL A 436 3.03 11.91 26.20
CA VAL A 436 2.21 11.97 27.41
C VAL A 436 0.75 12.17 27.03
N PHE A 437 -0.12 11.31 27.57
CA PHE A 437 -1.55 11.37 27.31
C PHE A 437 -2.27 12.28 28.32
N PRO A 438 -3.44 12.86 27.94
CA PRO A 438 -4.25 13.63 28.87
C PRO A 438 -4.73 12.77 30.03
N THR A 439 -4.68 13.33 31.24
CA THR A 439 -5.17 12.71 32.45
C THR A 439 -6.34 13.45 33.09
N ILE A 440 -7.13 12.74 33.89
CA ILE A 440 -8.22 13.26 34.72
C ILE A 440 -7.92 13.06 36.21
N GLU A 441 -8.04 14.13 36.98
CA GLU A 441 -7.88 14.14 38.45
C GLU A 441 -9.09 14.79 39.10
N MET A 442 -9.31 14.50 40.39
CA MET A 442 -10.45 15.04 41.13
C MET A 442 -10.05 15.39 42.56
N ASP A 443 -10.38 16.61 42.97
CA ASP A 443 -10.25 17.09 44.34
C ASP A 443 -11.61 17.12 45.04
N PRO A 444 -11.85 16.28 46.07
CA PRO A 444 -13.07 16.34 46.86
C PRO A 444 -13.15 17.63 47.69
N LEU A 445 -14.36 18.20 47.78
CA LEU A 445 -14.66 19.39 48.57
C LEU A 445 -15.61 19.03 49.74
N TYR A 446 -16.90 19.35 49.63
CA TYR A 446 -17.91 19.06 50.63
C TYR A 446 -18.56 17.71 50.36
N THR A 447 -18.11 16.65 51.03
CA THR A 447 -18.57 15.28 50.77
C THR A 447 -19.47 14.69 51.86
N SER A 448 -19.70 15.43 52.95
CA SER A 448 -20.49 14.97 54.10
C SER A 448 -21.40 16.06 54.66
N ASN A 449 -22.43 15.64 55.39
CA ASN A 449 -23.52 16.52 55.87
C ASN A 449 -24.32 17.16 54.73
N LEU A 450 -24.49 16.44 53.62
CA LEU A 450 -25.24 16.92 52.46
C LEU A 450 -26.74 16.75 52.75
N PHE A 451 -27.47 17.84 52.95
CA PHE A 451 -28.88 17.77 53.29
C PHE A 451 -29.75 17.48 52.07
N VAL A 452 -30.71 16.57 52.24
CA VAL A 452 -31.70 16.25 51.20
C VAL A 452 -32.45 17.52 50.79
N GLY A 453 -32.49 17.79 49.48
CA GLY A 453 -33.15 18.96 48.89
C GLY A 453 -32.26 20.20 48.72
N GLU A 454 -30.99 20.17 49.14
CA GLU A 454 -30.01 21.23 48.90
C GLU A 454 -29.01 20.83 47.80
N GLU A 455 -28.40 21.81 47.12
CA GLU A 455 -27.35 21.58 46.12
C GLU A 455 -25.96 21.93 46.69
N TYR A 456 -24.96 21.09 46.44
CA TYR A 456 -23.59 21.28 46.93
C TYR A 456 -22.57 21.10 45.80
N THR A 457 -21.51 21.92 45.79
CA THR A 457 -20.30 21.61 45.03
C THR A 457 -19.45 20.64 45.85
N VAL A 458 -19.38 19.39 45.40
CA VAL A 458 -18.82 18.28 46.17
C VAL A 458 -17.42 17.90 45.74
N ALA A 459 -16.98 18.27 44.54
CA ALA A 459 -15.62 18.08 44.04
C ALA A 459 -15.30 19.05 42.90
N THR A 460 -14.01 19.20 42.58
CA THR A 460 -13.52 19.82 41.33
C THR A 460 -12.75 18.78 40.53
N ILE A 461 -13.08 18.60 39.25
CA ILE A 461 -12.35 17.74 38.31
C ILE A 461 -11.37 18.60 37.50
N TYR A 462 -10.18 18.07 37.27
CA TYR A 462 -9.13 18.67 36.46
C TYR A 462 -8.75 17.74 35.32
N THR A 463 -8.57 18.28 34.13
CA THR A 463 -7.97 17.57 32.99
C THR A 463 -6.67 18.24 32.57
N LYS A 464 -5.60 17.47 32.42
CA LYS A 464 -4.25 18.00 32.19
C LYS A 464 -3.40 17.08 31.32
N ILE A 465 -2.40 17.63 30.65
CA ILE A 465 -1.28 16.86 30.07
C ILE A 465 -0.04 17.25 30.88
N LYS A 466 0.60 16.26 31.53
CA LYS A 466 1.64 16.52 32.55
C LYS A 466 1.11 17.49 33.62
N ASP A 467 1.73 18.65 33.76
CA ASP A 467 1.36 19.71 34.71
C ASP A 467 0.56 20.85 34.06
N TYR A 468 0.21 20.73 32.78
CA TYR A 468 -0.46 21.78 32.01
C TYR A 468 -1.96 21.50 31.84
N PRO A 469 -2.83 22.51 32.03
CA PRO A 469 -4.25 22.41 31.71
C PRO A 469 -4.53 21.88 30.31
N TYR A 470 -5.45 20.92 30.20
CA TYR A 470 -5.90 20.37 28.92
C TYR A 470 -7.42 20.43 28.83
N ALA A 471 -7.95 21.24 27.92
CA ALA A 471 -9.38 21.46 27.80
C ALA A 471 -10.06 20.29 27.06
N VAL A 472 -11.05 19.68 27.70
CA VAL A 472 -11.90 18.61 27.12
C VAL A 472 -13.33 19.09 26.98
N SER A 473 -14.21 18.37 26.27
CA SER A 473 -15.64 18.69 26.28
C SER A 473 -16.29 18.14 27.57
N PRO A 474 -17.31 18.81 28.14
CA PRO A 474 -18.11 18.23 29.22
C PRO A 474 -18.74 16.89 28.85
N SER A 475 -19.06 16.68 27.56
CA SER A 475 -19.62 15.42 27.04
C SER A 475 -18.64 14.25 27.10
N ASP A 476 -17.34 14.55 27.17
CA ASP A 476 -16.28 13.54 27.19
C ASP A 476 -16.08 12.98 28.62
N ILE A 477 -16.66 13.65 29.63
CA ILE A 477 -16.61 13.21 31.03
C ILE A 477 -17.93 12.52 31.39
N THR A 478 -17.88 11.21 31.60
CA THR A 478 -19.02 10.42 32.03
C THR A 478 -18.95 10.13 33.53
N THR A 479 -20.10 10.11 34.20
CA THR A 479 -20.20 9.72 35.61
C THR A 479 -20.68 8.28 35.72
N GLN A 480 -19.99 7.48 36.52
CA GLN A 480 -20.39 6.13 36.90
C GLN A 480 -20.75 6.08 38.39
N ILE A 481 -21.95 5.64 38.72
CA ILE A 481 -22.40 5.47 40.11
C ILE A 481 -22.29 3.99 40.48
N ILE A 482 -21.46 3.67 41.48
CA ILE A 482 -21.14 2.28 41.85
C ILE A 482 -22.34 1.59 42.54
N ASN A 483 -23.16 2.36 43.27
CA ASN A 483 -24.32 1.86 44.02
C ASN A 483 -25.65 2.42 43.46
N ASP A 484 -25.90 2.24 42.16
CA ASP A 484 -27.02 2.86 41.42
C ASP A 484 -28.40 2.63 42.06
N LEU A 485 -28.64 1.44 42.64
CA LEU A 485 -29.91 1.10 43.33
C LEU A 485 -30.17 1.91 44.62
N GLN A 486 -29.15 2.52 45.20
CA GLN A 486 -29.23 3.41 46.37
C GLN A 486 -29.03 4.88 45.99
N PHE A 487 -28.84 5.16 44.70
CA PHE A 487 -28.65 6.52 44.23
C PHE A 487 -29.94 7.31 44.43
N GLY A 488 -29.81 8.37 45.23
CA GLY A 488 -30.89 9.27 45.51
C GLY A 488 -30.42 10.70 45.35
N GLY A 489 -30.59 11.27 44.16
CA GLY A 489 -30.22 12.64 43.85
C GLY A 489 -29.95 12.89 42.37
N THR A 490 -29.43 14.08 42.06
CA THR A 490 -28.93 14.45 40.74
C THR A 490 -27.46 14.85 40.86
N LEU A 491 -26.62 14.43 39.90
CA LEU A 491 -25.22 14.82 39.82
C LEU A 491 -24.97 15.51 38.48
N LYS A 492 -24.32 16.67 38.51
CA LYS A 492 -24.02 17.51 37.33
C LYS A 492 -22.55 17.90 37.33
N ILE A 493 -22.00 18.07 36.13
CA ILE A 493 -20.63 18.53 35.91
C ILE A 493 -20.74 19.86 35.17
N ASN A 494 -20.22 20.93 35.78
CA ASN A 494 -20.28 22.28 35.21
C ASN A 494 -18.88 22.78 34.86
N PRO A 495 -18.59 23.16 33.60
CA PRO A 495 -17.29 23.70 33.23
C PRO A 495 -17.01 25.04 33.91
N ARG A 496 -15.78 25.23 34.38
CA ARG A 496 -15.30 26.51 34.90
C ARG A 496 -14.50 27.23 33.82
N SER A 497 -14.94 28.43 33.46
CA SER A 497 -14.34 29.25 32.40
C SER A 497 -14.19 28.52 31.06
N PRO A 498 -15.28 27.99 30.48
CA PRO A 498 -15.21 27.31 29.19
C PRO A 498 -14.72 28.26 28.08
N ASP A 499 -14.04 27.68 27.10
CA ASP A 499 -13.65 28.38 25.87
C ASP A 499 -14.86 28.61 24.93
N SER A 500 -14.60 29.18 23.75
CA SER A 500 -15.63 29.45 22.75
C SER A 500 -16.35 28.20 22.21
N GLU A 501 -15.77 27.02 22.40
CA GLU A 501 -16.34 25.72 22.00
C GLU A 501 -17.03 25.01 23.17
N GLY A 502 -17.04 25.61 24.36
CA GLY A 502 -17.63 25.04 25.57
C GLY A 502 -16.70 24.08 26.33
N LYS A 503 -15.43 23.94 25.90
CA LYS A 503 -14.45 23.06 26.54
C LYS A 503 -13.84 23.75 27.74
N ALA A 504 -13.56 22.97 28.78
CA ALA A 504 -12.86 23.44 29.96
C ALA A 504 -11.85 22.39 30.44
N TRP A 505 -10.90 22.83 31.24
CA TRP A 505 -9.94 21.97 31.92
C TRP A 505 -10.25 21.81 33.42
N MET A 506 -11.24 22.56 33.92
CA MET A 506 -11.75 22.50 35.29
C MET A 506 -13.26 22.33 35.27
N TYR A 507 -13.78 21.45 36.11
CA TYR A 507 -15.22 21.23 36.25
C TYR A 507 -15.66 21.13 37.69
N ASP A 508 -16.73 21.84 38.04
CA ASP A 508 -17.40 21.72 39.33
C ASP A 508 -18.39 20.56 39.30
N VAL A 509 -18.24 19.63 40.25
CA VAL A 509 -19.17 18.53 40.46
C VAL A 509 -20.24 18.98 41.45
N ILE A 510 -21.48 19.09 40.98
CA ILE A 510 -22.63 19.51 41.78
C ILE A 510 -23.50 18.30 42.09
N PHE A 511 -23.82 18.11 43.37
CA PHE A 511 -24.67 17.03 43.83
C PHE A 511 -25.85 17.56 44.64
N SER A 512 -27.05 17.05 44.31
CA SER A 512 -28.31 17.43 44.93
C SER A 512 -29.03 16.16 45.41
N PRO A 513 -28.87 15.74 46.68
CA PRO A 513 -29.44 14.48 47.18
C PRO A 513 -30.96 14.55 47.35
N ASP A 514 -31.66 13.46 46.98
CA ASP A 514 -33.11 13.28 47.18
C ASP A 514 -33.45 12.34 48.36
N LYS A 515 -32.47 11.55 48.83
CA LYS A 515 -32.59 10.60 49.94
C LYS A 515 -31.33 10.62 50.81
N PRO A 516 -31.43 10.31 52.11
CA PRO A 516 -30.27 10.11 52.96
C PRO A 516 -29.57 8.79 52.62
N GLY A 517 -28.24 8.76 52.67
CA GLY A 517 -27.45 7.57 52.35
C GLY A 517 -25.99 7.86 52.03
N GLN A 518 -25.28 6.81 51.63
CA GLN A 518 -23.91 6.91 51.13
C GLN A 518 -23.87 6.47 49.67
N THR A 519 -23.37 7.34 48.80
CA THR A 519 -23.20 7.08 47.36
C THR A 519 -21.71 7.11 47.02
N SER A 520 -21.26 6.26 46.08
CA SER A 520 -19.91 6.31 45.52
C SER A 520 -19.97 6.52 44.01
N THR A 521 -19.16 7.45 43.51
CA THR A 521 -19.15 7.90 42.11
C THR A 521 -17.72 7.96 41.58
N ILE A 522 -17.53 7.63 40.30
CA ILE A 522 -16.28 7.73 39.53
C ILE A 522 -16.55 8.59 38.29
N PHE A 523 -15.58 9.40 37.88
CA PHE A 523 -15.65 10.15 36.63
C PHE A 523 -14.66 9.56 35.62
N ASN A 524 -15.14 9.25 34.42
CA ASN A 524 -14.32 8.73 33.34
C ASN A 524 -14.23 9.78 32.23
N VAL A 525 -13.02 10.08 31.78
CA VAL A 525 -12.81 10.86 30.56
C VAL A 525 -12.64 9.90 29.38
N HIS A 526 -13.37 10.11 28.29
CA HIS A 526 -13.26 9.36 27.04
C HIS A 526 -12.80 10.30 25.92
N LEU A 527 -11.58 10.09 25.44
CA LEU A 527 -10.96 10.97 24.44
C LEU A 527 -10.55 10.18 23.20
N THR A 528 -10.50 10.89 22.07
CA THR A 528 -9.69 10.47 20.93
C THR A 528 -8.44 11.33 20.93
N TYR A 529 -7.29 10.73 21.25
CA TYR A 529 -6.01 11.41 21.33
C TYR A 529 -4.97 10.60 20.56
N ALA A 530 -4.13 11.26 19.75
CA ALA A 530 -3.16 10.59 18.88
C ALA A 530 -3.77 9.43 18.05
N ASN A 531 -4.94 9.68 17.44
CA ASN A 531 -5.71 8.71 16.63
C ASN A 531 -6.11 7.40 17.35
N ARG A 532 -6.06 7.37 18.69
CA ARG A 532 -6.56 6.25 19.49
C ARG A 532 -7.66 6.71 20.44
N SER A 533 -8.67 5.85 20.64
CA SER A 533 -9.62 6.03 21.73
C SER A 533 -8.93 5.64 23.04
N TYR A 534 -9.01 6.51 24.02
CA TYR A 534 -8.40 6.34 25.33
C TYR A 534 -9.38 6.74 26.43
N SER A 535 -9.30 6.09 27.58
CA SER A 535 -10.14 6.36 28.73
C SER A 535 -9.35 6.32 30.01
N GLN A 536 -9.59 7.28 30.90
CA GLN A 536 -9.05 7.26 32.25
C GLN A 536 -10.16 7.58 33.26
N ALA A 537 -10.02 7.07 34.48
CA ALA A 537 -10.96 7.24 35.57
C ALA A 537 -10.32 8.01 36.74
N THR A 538 -11.11 8.81 37.44
CA THR A 538 -10.74 9.36 38.75
C THR A 538 -10.79 8.28 39.84
N GLU A 539 -10.29 8.60 41.03
CA GLU A 539 -10.61 7.83 42.24
C GLU A 539 -12.10 7.95 42.62
N ASN A 540 -12.53 7.12 43.58
CA ASN A 540 -13.89 7.08 44.08
C ASN A 540 -14.23 8.33 44.92
N LEU A 541 -15.25 9.09 44.50
CA LEU A 541 -15.88 10.12 45.33
C LEU A 541 -16.97 9.49 46.20
N ILE A 542 -16.84 9.61 47.52
CA ILE A 542 -17.84 9.11 48.48
C ILE A 542 -18.66 10.27 49.03
N LEU A 543 -19.98 10.26 48.79
CA LEU A 543 -20.92 11.29 49.19
C LEU A 543 -21.85 10.78 50.29
N LYS A 544 -22.02 11.55 51.38
CA LYS A 544 -22.86 11.18 52.54
C LYS A 544 -23.97 12.21 52.78
N SER A 545 -25.20 11.83 52.44
CA SER A 545 -26.39 12.66 52.60
C SER A 545 -27.21 12.32 53.84
N ARG A 546 -27.92 13.31 54.39
CA ARG A 546 -28.72 13.20 55.63
C ARG A 546 -30.01 14.01 55.51
N MET A 547 -31.04 13.67 56.27
CA MET A 547 -32.25 14.52 56.34
C MET A 547 -31.98 15.76 57.20
N ILE A 548 -32.63 16.87 56.83
CA ILE A 548 -32.72 18.05 57.69
C ILE A 548 -33.50 17.65 58.96
N PRO A 549 -32.99 17.90 60.17
CA PRO A 549 -33.74 17.64 61.39
C PRO A 549 -35.06 18.43 61.39
N GLN A 550 -36.19 17.73 61.24
CA GLN A 550 -37.49 18.36 61.46
C GLN A 550 -37.70 18.55 62.97
N ALA A 551 -37.97 19.78 63.39
CA ALA A 551 -38.43 20.03 64.76
C ALA A 551 -39.74 19.24 65.01
N PRO A 552 -39.90 18.61 66.18
CA PRO A 552 -41.04 17.72 66.43
C PRO A 552 -42.37 18.46 66.28
N ALA A 553 -43.19 18.02 65.32
CA ALA A 553 -44.57 18.44 65.22
C ALA A 553 -45.36 17.96 66.44
N GLN A 554 -46.19 18.83 67.03
CA GLN A 554 -47.03 18.45 68.15
C GLN A 554 -48.13 17.44 67.72
N PRO A 555 -48.39 16.39 68.52
CA PRO A 555 -49.27 15.30 68.13
C PRO A 555 -50.75 15.69 68.28
N TYR A 556 -51.55 15.43 67.24
CA TYR A 556 -52.97 15.15 67.41
C TYR A 556 -53.20 13.64 67.31
N SER A 557 -53.76 13.12 68.39
CA SER A 557 -54.13 11.73 68.60
C SER A 557 -55.51 11.45 68.00
N ASN A 558 -55.68 10.31 67.33
CA ASN A 558 -56.77 9.37 67.57
C ASN A 558 -56.49 8.03 66.84
N VAL A 559 -56.81 6.94 67.53
CA VAL A 559 -56.59 5.52 67.24
C VAL A 559 -57.88 4.81 67.72
N PRO A 560 -58.22 3.52 67.43
CA PRO A 560 -58.18 2.66 66.22
C PRO A 560 -59.47 1.80 65.97
N TYR A 561 -59.48 1.03 64.85
CA TYR A 561 -59.72 -0.44 64.73
C TYR A 561 -60.85 -0.99 63.81
N GLN A 562 -60.48 -2.08 63.09
CA GLN A 562 -61.14 -3.01 62.11
C GLN A 562 -62.13 -4.01 62.78
N PRO A 563 -62.82 -5.03 62.15
CA PRO A 563 -62.52 -5.85 60.94
C PRO A 563 -63.76 -6.14 60.03
N GLU A 564 -63.69 -6.84 58.88
CA GLU A 564 -63.87 -8.31 58.73
C GLU A 564 -63.80 -8.80 57.24
N PRO A 565 -63.81 -10.13 56.93
CA PRO A 565 -62.94 -10.78 55.94
C PRO A 565 -63.66 -11.23 54.66
N ASN A 566 -62.91 -11.67 53.63
CA ASN A 566 -63.36 -12.67 52.65
C ASN A 566 -62.18 -13.29 51.87
N THR A 567 -62.25 -14.61 51.68
CA THR A 567 -61.36 -15.47 50.88
C THR A 567 -62.18 -16.19 49.78
N PRO A 568 -61.58 -16.92 48.82
CA PRO A 568 -61.24 -16.56 47.43
C PRO A 568 -62.18 -17.23 46.38
N PRO A 569 -61.89 -17.24 45.06
CA PRO A 569 -61.17 -18.41 44.49
C PRO A 569 -60.28 -18.16 43.24
N SER A 570 -59.52 -19.21 42.90
CA SER A 570 -58.59 -19.43 41.78
C SER A 570 -59.12 -19.21 40.35
N SER A 571 -58.23 -18.84 39.43
CA SER A 571 -58.07 -19.50 38.10
C SER A 571 -56.68 -19.14 37.51
N THR A 572 -55.78 -20.12 37.37
CA THR A 572 -55.40 -20.90 36.17
C THR A 572 -54.61 -20.14 35.09
N ASN A 573 -53.32 -20.52 34.98
CA ASN A 573 -52.47 -20.67 33.79
C ASN A 573 -52.70 -19.77 32.55
N THR A 574 -51.65 -19.04 32.14
CA THR A 574 -51.19 -19.11 30.74
C THR A 574 -49.69 -18.82 30.60
N SER A 575 -48.97 -19.86 30.19
CA SER A 575 -47.84 -19.88 29.25
C SER A 575 -46.76 -18.79 29.34
N LYS A 576 -45.64 -19.17 29.94
CA LYS A 576 -44.30 -18.75 29.47
C LYS A 576 -44.10 -19.26 28.04
N THR A 577 -44.01 -18.37 27.06
CA THR A 577 -43.44 -18.67 25.75
C THR A 577 -41.93 -18.51 25.85
N ASN A 578 -41.23 -19.59 26.16
CA ASN A 578 -39.80 -19.70 25.91
C ASN A 578 -39.59 -19.78 24.40
N ILE A 579 -39.21 -18.67 23.76
CA ILE A 579 -38.64 -18.71 22.42
C ILE A 579 -37.24 -19.30 22.56
N PRO A 580 -36.90 -20.39 21.85
CA PRO A 580 -35.57 -20.98 21.95
C PRO A 580 -34.53 -19.99 21.43
N LEU A 581 -33.49 -19.72 22.24
CA LEU A 581 -32.40 -18.78 21.94
C LEU A 581 -31.69 -19.04 20.58
N GLY A 582 -31.85 -20.23 19.99
CA GLY A 582 -31.24 -20.61 18.70
C GLY A 582 -31.87 -19.99 17.43
N ILE A 583 -33.00 -19.27 17.52
CA ILE A 583 -33.63 -18.60 16.36
C ILE A 583 -33.42 -17.08 16.39
N ILE A 584 -33.13 -16.50 17.56
CA ILE A 584 -33.00 -15.04 17.73
C ILE A 584 -31.72 -14.51 17.09
N ILE A 585 -30.59 -15.21 17.26
CA ILE A 585 -29.28 -14.79 16.75
C ILE A 585 -29.24 -14.70 15.21
N PRO A 586 -29.64 -15.73 14.43
CA PRO A 586 -29.62 -15.61 12.97
C PRO A 586 -30.63 -14.58 12.45
N MET A 587 -31.77 -14.41 13.12
CA MET A 587 -32.78 -13.42 12.72
C MET A 587 -32.30 -11.98 13.01
N ALA A 588 -31.59 -11.77 14.12
CA ALA A 588 -30.95 -10.49 14.45
C ALA A 588 -29.83 -10.14 13.47
N ILE A 589 -28.97 -11.11 13.09
CA ILE A 589 -27.93 -10.91 12.07
C ILE A 589 -28.56 -10.54 10.71
N LEU A 590 -29.64 -11.22 10.31
CA LEU A 590 -30.35 -10.91 9.07
C LEU A 590 -30.94 -9.48 9.08
N ILE A 591 -31.45 -9.05 10.23
CA ILE A 591 -31.96 -7.68 10.42
C ILE A 591 -30.82 -6.66 10.37
N ILE A 592 -29.67 -6.94 10.99
CA ILE A 592 -28.49 -6.06 10.95
C ILE A 592 -27.95 -5.93 9.52
N ILE A 593 -27.85 -7.02 8.77
CA ILE A 593 -27.44 -7.00 7.35
C ILE A 593 -28.42 -6.16 6.53
N LEU A 594 -29.74 -6.32 6.75
CA LEU A 594 -30.76 -5.48 6.12
C LEU A 594 -30.61 -4.00 6.48
N ILE A 595 -30.29 -3.67 7.73
CA ILE A 595 -30.04 -2.30 8.17
C ILE A 595 -28.79 -1.73 7.48
N ILE A 596 -27.68 -2.48 7.40
CA ILE A 596 -26.46 -2.07 6.71
C ILE A 596 -26.73 -1.80 5.22
N ILE A 597 -27.47 -2.69 4.55
CA ILE A 597 -27.88 -2.50 3.15
C ILE A 597 -28.75 -1.25 2.99
N VAL A 598 -29.67 -0.98 3.92
CA VAL A 598 -30.52 0.21 3.90
C VAL A 598 -29.72 1.49 4.16
N LEU A 599 -28.76 1.47 5.09
CA LEU A 599 -27.87 2.60 5.39
C LEU A 599 -26.96 2.91 4.19
N TYR A 600 -26.33 1.89 3.61
CA TYR A 600 -25.54 2.03 2.39
C TYR A 600 -26.39 2.57 1.24
N ARG A 601 -27.60 2.04 1.03
CA ARG A 601 -28.55 2.56 0.03
C ARG A 601 -28.90 4.03 0.24
N ASN A 602 -29.10 4.47 1.48
CA ASN A 602 -29.44 5.86 1.77
C ASN A 602 -28.24 6.81 1.62
N SER A 603 -27.00 6.30 1.68
CA SER A 603 -25.80 7.10 1.42
C SER A 603 -25.52 7.37 -0.07
N LEU A 604 -26.07 6.56 -0.99
CA LEU A 604 -25.87 6.73 -2.43
C LEU A 604 -26.80 7.80 -3.02
N PRO A 605 -26.28 8.72 -3.85
CA PRO A 605 -27.09 9.76 -4.47
C PRO A 605 -28.10 9.17 -5.46
N LYS A 606 -29.24 9.84 -5.61
CA LYS A 606 -30.20 9.53 -6.68
C LYS A 606 -29.69 10.16 -7.99
N PRO A 607 -29.95 9.57 -9.16
CA PRO A 607 -29.71 10.26 -10.44
C PRO A 607 -30.46 11.59 -10.45
N TYR A 608 -29.84 12.64 -10.97
CA TYR A 608 -30.37 14.00 -11.00
C TYR A 608 -29.94 14.74 -12.27
N GLY A 609 -30.66 15.80 -12.63
CA GLY A 609 -30.33 16.65 -13.78
C GLY A 609 -31.02 16.25 -15.07
N PHE A 610 -30.77 17.04 -16.11
CA PHE A 610 -31.47 17.03 -17.39
C PHE A 610 -30.46 17.01 -18.54
N ILE A 611 -30.83 16.38 -19.65
CA ILE A 611 -30.19 16.59 -20.94
C ILE A 611 -31.13 17.42 -21.81
N SER A 612 -30.60 18.48 -22.42
CA SER A 612 -31.30 19.31 -23.41
C SER A 612 -30.66 19.17 -24.79
N ASP A 613 -31.47 19.28 -25.84
CA ASP A 613 -30.99 19.36 -27.22
C ASP A 613 -30.36 20.73 -27.54
N GLU A 614 -29.85 20.89 -28.77
CA GLU A 614 -29.28 22.15 -29.28
C GLU A 614 -30.26 23.33 -29.23
N SER A 615 -31.58 23.05 -29.21
CA SER A 615 -32.64 24.05 -29.14
C SER A 615 -33.05 24.38 -27.70
N GLY A 616 -32.43 23.77 -26.70
CA GLY A 616 -32.72 23.97 -25.28
C GLY A 616 -33.93 23.21 -24.74
N ASN A 617 -34.52 22.29 -25.52
CA ASN A 617 -35.60 21.45 -25.04
C ASN A 617 -35.05 20.29 -24.22
N SER A 618 -35.60 20.06 -23.03
CA SER A 618 -35.23 18.91 -22.20
C SER A 618 -35.71 17.59 -22.84
N VAL A 619 -34.76 16.79 -23.30
CA VAL A 619 -34.98 15.49 -23.97
C VAL A 619 -34.84 14.31 -23.01
N LEU A 620 -34.08 14.47 -21.92
CA LEU A 620 -33.93 13.46 -20.87
C LEU A 620 -34.02 14.08 -19.48
N ASN A 621 -34.67 13.37 -18.58
CA ASN A 621 -34.72 13.69 -17.16
C ASN A 621 -34.22 12.49 -16.35
N PHE A 622 -33.05 12.62 -15.71
CA PHE A 622 -32.46 11.53 -14.92
C PHE A 622 -33.27 11.19 -13.66
N ASP A 623 -34.11 12.12 -13.15
CA ASP A 623 -35.03 11.84 -12.05
C ASP A 623 -36.18 10.90 -12.47
N ARG A 624 -36.46 10.78 -13.77
CA ARG A 624 -37.59 10.02 -14.33
C ARG A 624 -37.17 9.25 -15.59
N LEU A 625 -36.45 8.15 -15.39
CA LEU A 625 -35.98 7.31 -16.49
C LEU A 625 -37.09 6.40 -17.05
N PRO A 626 -37.30 6.39 -18.38
CA PRO A 626 -38.40 5.66 -19.01
C PRO A 626 -38.23 4.13 -19.00
N SER A 627 -36.99 3.62 -19.05
CA SER A 627 -36.70 2.19 -19.29
C SER A 627 -36.16 1.43 -18.08
N ARG A 628 -36.19 2.02 -16.88
CA ARG A 628 -35.53 1.44 -15.69
C ARG A 628 -36.32 0.28 -15.09
N LYS A 629 -35.76 -0.94 -15.09
CA LYS A 629 -36.36 -2.14 -14.49
C LYS A 629 -36.26 -2.12 -12.94
N THR A 630 -37.37 -2.43 -12.26
CA THR A 630 -37.53 -2.29 -10.80
C THR A 630 -36.53 -3.11 -9.97
N ILE A 631 -36.05 -4.25 -10.48
CA ILE A 631 -35.14 -5.17 -9.75
C ILE A 631 -33.65 -4.78 -9.89
N GLY A 632 -33.22 -4.25 -11.05
CA GLY A 632 -31.84 -3.76 -11.23
C GLY A 632 -31.57 -2.45 -10.49
N SER A 633 -32.62 -1.65 -10.25
CA SER A 633 -32.54 -0.38 -9.52
C SER A 633 -32.14 -0.48 -8.04
N ILE A 634 -32.11 -1.70 -7.50
CA ILE A 634 -31.90 -1.98 -6.07
C ILE A 634 -30.40 -1.93 -5.71
N PHE A 635 -29.50 -2.34 -6.61
CA PHE A 635 -28.06 -2.48 -6.33
C PHE A 635 -27.19 -1.35 -6.94
N THR A 636 -27.66 -0.69 -8.00
CA THR A 636 -26.90 0.35 -8.72
C THR A 636 -27.68 1.66 -8.82
N ARG A 637 -28.15 2.17 -7.67
CA ARG A 637 -29.04 3.35 -7.63
C ARG A 637 -28.47 4.57 -8.35
N HIS A 638 -27.16 4.78 -8.20
CA HIS A 638 -26.38 5.92 -8.66
C HIS A 638 -25.78 5.72 -10.07
N VAL A 639 -26.08 4.62 -10.75
CA VAL A 639 -25.61 4.36 -12.11
C VAL A 639 -26.81 4.33 -13.05
N VAL A 640 -26.67 4.98 -14.20
CA VAL A 640 -27.65 4.97 -15.29
C VAL A 640 -26.91 4.56 -16.55
N THR A 641 -27.22 3.38 -17.06
CA THR A 641 -26.67 2.89 -18.32
C THR A 641 -27.37 3.59 -19.49
N GLY A 642 -26.69 3.68 -20.63
CA GLY A 642 -27.19 4.28 -21.86
C GLY A 642 -28.55 3.74 -22.27
N SER A 643 -28.74 2.44 -22.17
CA SER A 643 -30.02 1.76 -22.45
C SER A 643 -31.18 2.21 -21.54
N GLU A 644 -30.91 2.69 -20.33
CA GLU A 644 -31.93 3.17 -19.40
C GLU A 644 -32.39 4.59 -19.71
N THR A 645 -31.60 5.36 -20.48
CA THR A 645 -31.96 6.71 -20.93
C THR A 645 -33.12 6.68 -21.94
N GLY A 646 -33.25 5.60 -22.70
CA GLY A 646 -34.22 5.50 -23.81
C GLY A 646 -33.85 6.32 -25.03
N MET A 647 -32.61 6.82 -25.11
CA MET A 647 -32.05 7.55 -26.25
C MET A 647 -31.00 6.68 -26.95
N ASP A 648 -31.14 6.50 -28.27
CA ASP A 648 -30.21 5.69 -29.07
C ASP A 648 -28.81 6.29 -29.05
N GLU A 649 -28.71 7.62 -29.01
CA GLU A 649 -27.46 8.37 -28.95
C GLU A 649 -26.63 7.99 -27.71
N PHE A 650 -27.27 7.73 -26.57
CA PHE A 650 -26.58 7.44 -25.32
C PHE A 650 -26.37 5.95 -25.04
N ILE A 651 -26.77 5.02 -25.93
CA ILE A 651 -26.64 3.56 -25.72
C ILE A 651 -25.20 3.15 -25.37
N GLY A 652 -24.21 3.79 -25.98
CA GLY A 652 -22.77 3.59 -25.72
C GLY A 652 -22.19 4.39 -24.55
N ALA A 653 -23.01 4.95 -23.66
CA ALA A 653 -22.57 5.73 -22.50
C ALA A 653 -23.08 5.12 -21.17
N THR A 654 -22.38 5.39 -20.07
CA THR A 654 -22.86 5.14 -18.70
C THR A 654 -22.65 6.38 -17.85
N PHE A 655 -23.66 6.75 -17.07
CA PHE A 655 -23.64 7.89 -16.15
C PHE A 655 -23.56 7.40 -14.71
N VAL A 656 -22.58 7.89 -13.96
CA VAL A 656 -22.38 7.58 -12.53
C VAL A 656 -22.54 8.87 -11.72
N PHE A 657 -23.53 8.89 -10.83
CA PHE A 657 -23.90 10.05 -10.02
C PHE A 657 -23.17 10.04 -8.68
N GLY A 658 -22.45 11.11 -8.39
CA GLY A 658 -21.80 11.41 -7.11
C GLY A 658 -22.57 12.47 -6.30
N LYS A 659 -22.04 12.85 -5.13
CA LYS A 659 -22.57 13.97 -4.33
C LYS A 659 -22.16 15.31 -4.95
N GLY A 660 -22.74 15.64 -6.11
CA GLY A 660 -22.50 16.92 -6.81
C GLY A 660 -21.69 16.82 -8.11
N SER A 661 -21.33 15.62 -8.55
CA SER A 661 -20.67 15.38 -9.84
C SER A 661 -21.36 14.24 -10.60
N VAL A 662 -21.33 14.30 -11.93
CA VAL A 662 -21.77 13.20 -12.79
C VAL A 662 -20.57 12.76 -13.63
N LEU A 663 -20.22 11.48 -13.58
CA LEU A 663 -19.19 10.91 -14.43
C LEU A 663 -19.87 10.24 -15.63
N ILE A 664 -19.48 10.60 -16.85
CA ILE A 664 -19.89 9.90 -18.07
C ILE A 664 -18.74 9.02 -18.54
N THR A 665 -19.04 7.76 -18.83
CA THR A 665 -18.09 6.76 -19.33
C THR A 665 -18.56 6.25 -20.69
N ALA A 666 -17.66 6.24 -21.68
CA ALA A 666 -17.92 5.60 -22.96
C ALA A 666 -17.79 4.08 -22.80
N THR A 667 -18.84 3.34 -23.16
CA THR A 667 -18.89 1.88 -23.05
C THR A 667 -18.83 1.17 -24.41
N SER A 668 -18.82 1.91 -25.52
CA SER A 668 -18.64 1.37 -26.87
C SER A 668 -17.84 2.33 -27.75
N ALA A 669 -16.90 1.79 -28.54
CA ALA A 669 -16.12 2.55 -29.52
C ALA A 669 -16.96 3.00 -30.74
N GLU A 670 -18.13 2.39 -30.96
CA GLU A 670 -19.01 2.74 -32.08
C GLU A 670 -19.75 4.07 -31.86
N HIS A 671 -19.90 4.52 -30.61
CA HIS A 671 -20.57 5.77 -30.26
C HIS A 671 -19.51 6.78 -29.80
N THR A 672 -19.06 7.63 -30.73
CA THR A 672 -18.11 8.68 -30.39
C THR A 672 -18.77 9.73 -29.49
N ILE A 673 -18.30 9.83 -28.26
CA ILE A 673 -18.74 10.83 -27.28
C ILE A 673 -17.65 11.90 -27.19
N ARG A 674 -18.06 13.16 -27.15
CA ARG A 674 -17.21 14.33 -26.94
C ARG A 674 -17.75 15.14 -25.78
N ILE A 675 -16.88 15.65 -24.94
CA ILE A 675 -17.22 16.54 -23.82
C ILE A 675 -16.52 17.87 -24.06
N ASN A 676 -17.29 18.97 -24.13
CA ASN A 676 -16.79 20.31 -24.41
C ASN A 676 -15.80 20.34 -25.59
N ASN A 677 -16.19 19.70 -26.70
CA ASN A 677 -15.41 19.59 -27.94
C ASN A 677 -14.13 18.72 -27.90
N HIS A 678 -13.89 17.98 -26.81
CA HIS A 678 -12.80 17.01 -26.70
C HIS A 678 -13.34 15.57 -26.77
N PRO A 679 -12.69 14.64 -27.50
CA PRO A 679 -13.11 13.24 -27.53
C PRO A 679 -13.00 12.61 -26.13
N LEU A 680 -14.06 11.89 -25.73
CA LEU A 680 -14.09 11.15 -24.48
C LEU A 680 -13.36 9.82 -24.63
N VAL A 681 -12.21 9.67 -23.97
CA VAL A 681 -11.48 8.40 -23.86
C VAL A 681 -11.67 7.86 -22.44
N GLY A 682 -12.41 6.77 -22.30
CA GLY A 682 -12.76 6.21 -21.00
C GLY A 682 -13.89 7.00 -20.33
N SER A 683 -13.56 7.90 -19.39
CA SER A 683 -14.56 8.63 -18.59
C SER A 683 -14.18 10.09 -18.31
N ALA A 684 -15.19 10.95 -18.15
CA ALA A 684 -14.99 12.36 -17.83
C ALA A 684 -16.11 12.88 -16.91
N TYR A 685 -15.78 13.90 -16.11
CA TYR A 685 -16.78 14.58 -15.29
C TYR A 685 -17.60 15.58 -16.10
N VAL A 686 -18.90 15.56 -15.86
CA VAL A 686 -19.89 16.46 -16.45
C VAL A 686 -20.34 17.42 -15.35
N ALA A 687 -20.05 18.70 -15.54
CA ALA A 687 -20.52 19.78 -14.69
C ALA A 687 -21.80 20.41 -15.26
N ASP A 688 -22.50 21.22 -14.47
CA ASP A 688 -23.66 21.97 -14.94
C ASP A 688 -23.30 22.84 -16.17
N GLY A 689 -24.12 22.75 -17.21
CA GLY A 689 -23.92 23.46 -18.47
C GLY A 689 -22.96 22.79 -19.47
N THR A 690 -22.41 21.62 -19.17
CA THR A 690 -21.48 20.88 -20.04
C THR A 690 -22.13 20.46 -21.36
N TRP A 691 -21.41 20.65 -22.46
CA TRP A 691 -21.81 20.17 -23.78
C TRP A 691 -21.30 18.75 -24.03
N ILE A 692 -22.19 17.87 -24.46
CA ILE A 692 -21.97 16.45 -24.73
C ILE A 692 -22.31 16.21 -26.19
N GLY A 693 -21.29 16.03 -27.04
CA GLY A 693 -21.48 15.65 -28.42
C GLY A 693 -21.51 14.13 -28.55
N VAL A 694 -22.59 13.55 -29.08
CA VAL A 694 -22.67 12.09 -29.31
C VAL A 694 -23.18 11.80 -30.70
N THR A 695 -22.46 10.97 -31.45
CA THR A 695 -22.87 10.52 -32.79
C THR A 695 -23.25 11.67 -33.75
N GLY A 696 -22.58 12.83 -33.61
CA GLY A 696 -22.81 14.02 -34.43
C GLY A 696 -23.94 14.95 -33.97
N GLN A 697 -24.65 14.63 -32.89
CA GLN A 697 -25.62 15.52 -32.24
C GLN A 697 -25.01 16.17 -30.99
N LEU A 698 -25.41 17.40 -30.66
CA LEU A 698 -24.94 18.11 -29.48
C LEU A 698 -26.04 18.21 -28.41
N PHE A 699 -25.68 17.81 -27.20
CA PHE A 699 -26.55 17.84 -26.03
C PHE A 699 -25.94 18.67 -24.91
N ARG A 700 -26.77 19.19 -24.00
CA ARG A 700 -26.32 19.94 -22.84
C ARG A 700 -26.82 19.31 -21.56
N PHE A 701 -25.92 19.04 -20.61
CA PHE A 701 -26.29 18.61 -19.27
C PHE A 701 -26.56 19.83 -18.37
N THR A 702 -27.67 19.82 -17.65
CA THR A 702 -27.98 20.84 -16.63
C THR A 702 -28.48 20.21 -15.34
N THR A 703 -28.14 20.80 -14.19
CA THR A 703 -28.62 20.35 -12.88
C THR A 703 -30.05 20.85 -12.59
N GLU A 704 -30.43 21.99 -13.17
CA GLU A 704 -31.77 22.58 -13.08
C GLU A 704 -32.50 22.52 -14.42
N ARG A 705 -33.83 22.56 -14.37
CA ARG A 705 -34.68 22.51 -15.57
C ARG A 705 -34.63 23.87 -16.28
N THR A 706 -34.02 23.92 -17.46
CA THR A 706 -34.10 25.06 -18.37
C THR A 706 -35.54 25.22 -18.87
N TYR A 707 -36.16 26.37 -18.60
CA TYR A 707 -37.39 26.78 -19.29
C TYR A 707 -37.01 27.33 -20.67
N SER A 708 -37.77 26.95 -21.68
CA SER A 708 -37.76 27.65 -22.97
C SER A 708 -38.28 29.07 -22.77
N ASP A 709 -37.42 30.08 -22.95
CA ASP A 709 -37.87 31.45 -23.20
C ASP A 709 -38.60 31.46 -24.54
N HIS A 710 -39.94 31.38 -24.49
CA HIS A 710 -40.81 31.73 -25.60
C HIS A 710 -41.57 33.01 -25.25
N SER A 711 -41.45 34.01 -26.15
CA SER A 711 -42.03 35.36 -26.17
C SER A 711 -41.46 36.33 -25.12
N SER A 712 -40.86 37.47 -25.46
CA SER A 712 -41.03 38.39 -26.60
C SER A 712 -39.84 39.34 -26.69
#